data_AF-A0A2E0V5C4-F1
#
_entry.id   AF-A0A2E0V5C4-F1
#
_cell.length_a   1.000
_cell.length_b   1.000
_cell.length_c   1.000
_cell.angle_alpha   90.00
_cell.angle_beta   90.00
_cell.angle_gamma   90.00
#
_symmetry.space_group_name_H-M   'P 1'
#
loop_
_entity.id
_entity.type
_entity.pdbx_description
1 polymer ?
#
loop_
_entity_poly.entity_id
_entity_poly.type
_entity_poly.pdbx_seq_one_letter_code
_entity_poly.pdbx_strand_id
1 'polypeptide(L)'
;MSDSWRVFSLKLILAWLSAGALLMAGGDLYAKDTVGQITRLEVQPPRVDLSSKRSRVQLVVTAFDEQGRYRDVTQEASFTAESDQIVRIEDAVARGTGNGTTEVTVRLGSIESRIPIVVSGQALPDPVRFHTETLAALTKQGCNAGSCHGSPQGKGGFALSLLAYDPRHDERSLIHGGLARRINVLDPEESLLLKKPMLRVNHVGGKRLRATDATYRILHDWIYEGAKSDSTNRLHCSKIVAFPSPNRVLSSPHLEQQLRVVAHFEGGNTRDVTHLATFGTSHKNIATVSPTGLVRGGERGQAAITVRYLQHLESIYFTVVHPIPGFEWKAEPERNYVDRLVNEKLRQLGFLPSPTCDDSTFLRRVYLDLTGLLPGAVEARALLEDQAPDKRERLIERLLETDAHANFWALKSADLMRVDPRYLPGNRAELFFDWIRDGYRKNLGFDRVARSILTSLGDATQVAPSNYFCTTENTQELTEMTSQVFIGSRLACAKCHNHPFEKWTQNDYYSIAAVFARVKRNDTMVELSKEGEVHHPSTRKVMKPWASSSDKSADRRIAFADWLVAKENPYFARVEVNRIWSHLFGRGLVDPVDDFRSSNPPSNVPLLNALADDFAKHGFDRRHIIRTLCLSQTYQRSAQSNPFNKGEDRLASHMVVRLLSAEQLQDAIGYVTASLPNALERQREARTVRREFEQKISKHERSDEIRMALQKPEGEKTGEELQLVQEQNLNAVHARLAELEDRQLFATQRPYPERSPFLLTFGQPERKSPCACERAAEPTLDQSLRMLNGKEVHHLLQQSMEKFAPQKSNDFLEELYLTAYARLPSKRERDLAIAYLEANTTNSVEAKKDLVWAILNSREFLFQH
;
A
#
# COMPACT_ATOMS: atom_id res chain seq x y z
N MET A 1 44.05 -52.38 -13.98
CA MET A 1 43.15 -51.21 -14.00
C MET A 1 43.46 -50.41 -15.25
N SER A 2 42.81 -50.74 -16.36
CA SER A 2 43.07 -50.12 -17.65
C SER A 2 41.84 -50.19 -18.56
N ASP A 3 41.75 -49.16 -19.41
CA ASP A 3 41.04 -49.08 -20.69
C ASP A 3 39.51 -48.93 -20.77
N SER A 4 38.73 -49.12 -19.70
CA SER A 4 37.29 -48.86 -19.79
C SER A 4 36.87 -47.39 -19.63
N TRP A 5 37.73 -46.54 -19.05
CA TRP A 5 37.37 -45.14 -18.75
C TRP A 5 37.73 -44.12 -19.85
N ARG A 6 38.62 -44.45 -20.79
CA ARG A 6 39.00 -43.52 -21.87
C ARG A 6 38.02 -43.51 -23.05
N VAL A 7 37.24 -44.57 -23.23
CA VAL A 7 36.28 -44.68 -24.35
C VAL A 7 34.97 -43.93 -24.06
N PHE A 8 34.61 -43.71 -22.79
CA PHE A 8 33.40 -42.96 -22.43
C PHE A 8 33.57 -41.43 -22.59
N SER A 9 34.79 -40.91 -22.39
CA SER A 9 35.07 -39.47 -22.47
C SER A 9 35.11 -38.93 -23.90
N LEU A 10 35.49 -39.74 -24.90
CA LEU A 10 35.57 -39.29 -26.29
C LEU A 10 34.20 -39.25 -26.99
N LYS A 11 33.24 -40.10 -26.62
CA LYS A 11 31.89 -40.10 -27.23
C LYS A 11 31.02 -38.94 -26.77
N LEU A 12 31.25 -38.39 -25.57
CA LEU A 12 30.55 -37.19 -25.08
C LEU A 12 31.05 -35.90 -25.74
N ILE A 13 32.33 -35.83 -26.10
CA ILE A 13 32.92 -34.65 -26.75
C ILE A 13 32.53 -34.57 -28.24
N LEU A 14 32.42 -35.71 -28.94
CA LEU A 14 31.96 -35.71 -30.33
C LEU A 14 30.46 -35.43 -30.49
N ALA A 15 29.61 -35.80 -29.52
CA ALA A 15 28.19 -35.44 -29.53
C ALA A 15 27.95 -33.93 -29.33
N TRP A 16 28.84 -33.24 -28.61
CA TRP A 16 28.81 -31.78 -28.44
C TRP A 16 29.28 -31.02 -29.69
N LEU A 17 30.21 -31.56 -30.46
CA LEU A 17 30.71 -30.91 -31.68
C LEU A 17 29.75 -31.03 -32.88
N SER A 18 28.87 -32.04 -32.93
CA SER A 18 27.82 -32.14 -33.95
C SER A 18 26.54 -31.34 -33.62
N ALA A 19 26.32 -30.95 -32.37
CA ALA A 19 25.23 -30.03 -31.99
C ALA A 19 25.56 -28.56 -32.29
N GLY A 20 26.85 -28.21 -32.38
CA GLY A 20 27.32 -26.86 -32.73
C GLY A 20 27.13 -26.47 -34.19
N ALA A 21 26.91 -27.43 -35.09
CA ALA A 21 26.76 -27.18 -36.53
C ALA A 21 25.30 -27.11 -37.02
N LEU A 22 24.32 -27.57 -36.23
CA LEU A 22 22.89 -27.44 -36.56
C LEU A 22 22.21 -26.20 -35.93
N LEU A 23 22.91 -25.48 -35.06
CA LEU A 23 22.46 -24.19 -34.49
C LEU A 23 22.86 -22.98 -35.34
N MET A 24 23.61 -23.18 -36.42
CA MET A 24 24.03 -22.11 -37.35
C MET A 24 23.12 -21.98 -38.59
N ALA A 25 21.98 -22.69 -38.61
CA ALA A 25 20.99 -22.62 -39.70
C ALA A 25 19.55 -22.38 -39.21
N GLY A 26 19.39 -21.88 -37.97
CA GLY A 26 18.13 -21.32 -37.48
C GLY A 26 18.10 -19.82 -37.73
N GLY A 27 17.93 -19.43 -38.99
CA GLY A 27 17.66 -18.04 -39.35
C GLY A 27 16.38 -17.52 -38.70
N ASP A 28 16.43 -16.26 -38.27
CA ASP A 28 15.28 -15.41 -37.94
C ASP A 28 14.34 -15.83 -36.80
N LEU A 29 14.89 -15.89 -35.59
CA LEU A 29 14.15 -15.53 -34.37
C LEU A 29 14.80 -14.31 -33.70
N TYR A 30 15.22 -13.33 -34.50
CA TYR A 30 15.50 -12.00 -33.96
C TYR A 30 14.18 -11.42 -33.48
N ALA A 31 14.08 -11.14 -32.18
CA ALA A 31 13.03 -10.29 -31.64
C ALA A 31 12.98 -9.02 -32.50
N LYS A 32 11.91 -8.85 -33.29
CA LYS A 32 11.72 -7.66 -34.12
C LYS A 32 11.95 -6.44 -33.24
N ASP A 33 12.81 -5.53 -33.70
CA ASP A 33 13.09 -4.32 -32.95
C ASP A 33 11.76 -3.63 -32.61
N THR A 34 11.48 -3.53 -31.32
CA THR A 34 10.22 -2.95 -30.82
C THR A 34 10.13 -1.45 -31.12
N VAL A 35 11.26 -0.81 -31.42
CA VAL A 35 11.34 0.53 -31.98
C VAL A 35 11.63 0.40 -33.47
N GLY A 36 10.84 1.08 -34.30
CA GLY A 36 11.01 1.05 -35.75
C GLY A 36 12.23 1.85 -36.20
N GLN A 37 12.27 2.21 -37.48
CA GLN A 37 13.33 3.07 -38.00
C GLN A 37 13.34 4.41 -37.25
N ILE A 38 14.49 4.74 -36.66
CA ILE A 38 14.68 6.00 -35.93
C ILE A 38 14.60 7.17 -36.90
N THR A 39 13.80 8.18 -36.54
CA THR A 39 13.58 9.38 -37.37
C THR A 39 14.02 10.66 -36.71
N ARG A 40 14.11 10.70 -35.36
CA ARG A 40 14.59 11.88 -34.62
C ARG A 40 15.35 11.51 -33.36
N LEU A 41 16.27 12.40 -32.98
CA LEU A 41 16.94 12.39 -31.69
C LEU A 41 16.46 13.59 -30.87
N GLU A 42 16.25 13.38 -29.57
CA GLU A 42 15.99 14.43 -28.60
C GLU A 42 17.10 14.40 -27.54
N VAL A 43 17.78 15.53 -27.38
CA VAL A 43 18.86 15.68 -26.42
C VAL A 43 18.36 16.50 -25.23
N GLN A 44 18.47 15.94 -24.03
CA GLN A 44 18.12 16.60 -22.78
C GLN A 44 19.42 16.96 -22.03
N PRO A 45 19.62 18.23 -21.65
CA PRO A 45 18.78 19.39 -21.97
C PRO A 45 18.95 19.85 -23.44
N PRO A 46 17.96 20.57 -24.00
CA PRO A 46 18.03 21.10 -25.36
C PRO A 46 19.03 22.28 -25.50
N ARG A 47 19.54 22.80 -24.39
CA ARG A 47 20.58 23.82 -24.29
C ARG A 47 21.41 23.55 -23.04
N VAL A 48 22.71 23.76 -23.12
CA VAL A 48 23.64 23.59 -21.99
C VAL A 48 24.26 24.93 -21.61
N ASP A 49 24.08 25.35 -20.37
CA ASP A 49 24.77 26.52 -19.80
C ASP A 49 25.75 26.06 -18.70
N LEU A 50 27.04 26.25 -18.93
CA LEU A 50 28.14 25.91 -18.03
C LEU A 50 28.74 27.20 -17.46
N SER A 51 28.27 27.61 -16.28
CA SER A 51 28.54 28.94 -15.72
C SER A 51 29.72 29.01 -14.73
N SER A 52 30.44 27.91 -14.53
CA SER A 52 31.60 27.86 -13.63
C SER A 52 32.63 26.81 -14.04
N LYS A 53 33.84 26.91 -13.49
CA LYS A 53 34.94 25.97 -13.76
C LYS A 53 34.62 24.51 -13.43
N ARG A 54 33.82 24.24 -12.39
CA ARG A 54 33.43 22.86 -12.02
C ARG A 54 32.05 22.46 -12.54
N SER A 55 31.38 23.35 -13.27
CA SER A 55 30.10 23.06 -13.92
C SER A 55 30.25 21.90 -14.89
N ARG A 56 29.27 21.00 -14.87
CA ARG A 56 29.16 19.89 -15.79
C ARG A 56 27.68 19.63 -16.03
N VAL A 57 27.35 19.10 -17.20
CA VAL A 57 25.98 18.71 -17.54
C VAL A 57 26.02 17.35 -18.21
N GLN A 58 25.23 16.40 -17.70
CA GLN A 58 25.04 15.12 -18.37
C GLN A 58 23.97 15.28 -19.45
N LEU A 59 24.28 14.81 -20.65
CA LEU A 59 23.37 14.73 -21.78
C LEU A 59 22.66 13.38 -21.74
N VAL A 60 21.35 13.39 -21.95
CA VAL A 60 20.56 12.17 -22.16
C VAL A 60 19.96 12.24 -23.56
N VAL A 61 20.19 11.21 -24.37
CA VAL A 61 19.75 11.16 -25.76
C VAL A 61 18.66 10.12 -25.91
N THR A 62 17.47 10.56 -26.29
CA THR A 62 16.33 9.68 -26.59
C THR A 62 16.11 9.64 -28.10
N ALA A 63 16.14 8.45 -28.69
CA ALA A 63 15.78 8.24 -30.08
C ALA A 63 14.28 7.93 -30.19
N PHE A 64 13.63 8.45 -31.22
CA PHE A 64 12.23 8.17 -31.53
C PHE A 64 12.06 7.67 -32.96
N ASP A 65 11.07 6.81 -33.16
CA ASP A 65 10.60 6.41 -34.49
C ASP A 65 9.39 7.24 -34.96
N GLU A 66 8.89 6.95 -36.16
CA GLU A 66 7.71 7.60 -36.76
C GLU A 66 6.43 7.50 -35.92
N GLN A 67 6.30 6.45 -35.10
CA GLN A 67 5.13 6.19 -34.26
C GLN A 67 5.27 6.83 -32.87
N GLY A 68 6.37 7.53 -32.62
CA GLY A 68 6.67 8.14 -31.33
C GLY A 68 7.13 7.14 -30.26
N ARG A 69 7.42 5.87 -30.63
CA ARG A 69 8.09 4.93 -29.72
C ARG A 69 9.52 5.40 -29.52
N TYR A 70 10.08 5.13 -28.36
CA TYR A 70 11.36 5.67 -27.94
C TYR A 70 12.30 4.63 -27.35
N ARG A 71 13.61 4.90 -27.43
CA ARG A 71 14.65 4.21 -26.67
C ARG A 71 15.78 5.16 -26.25
N ASP A 72 16.46 4.84 -25.17
CA ASP A 72 17.70 5.53 -24.80
C ASP A 72 18.81 5.13 -25.77
N VAL A 73 19.55 6.12 -26.25
CA VAL A 73 20.72 5.92 -27.12
C VAL A 73 21.91 6.73 -26.62
N THR A 74 21.92 7.11 -25.35
CA THR A 74 22.93 8.01 -24.77
C THR A 74 24.34 7.44 -24.89
N GLN A 75 24.50 6.12 -24.73
CA GLN A 75 25.79 5.44 -24.87
C GLN A 75 26.12 5.05 -26.31
N GLU A 76 25.13 5.02 -27.21
CA GLU A 76 25.31 4.71 -28.64
C GLU A 76 25.60 5.97 -29.47
N ALA A 77 25.12 7.13 -29.01
CA ALA A 77 25.28 8.39 -29.71
C ALA A 77 26.71 8.91 -29.65
N SER A 78 27.19 9.44 -30.77
CA SER A 78 28.46 10.17 -30.84
C SER A 78 28.23 11.67 -30.64
N PHE A 79 29.17 12.34 -29.97
CA PHE A 79 29.12 13.76 -29.67
C PHE A 79 30.31 14.46 -30.32
N THR A 80 30.07 15.51 -31.10
CA THR A 80 31.12 16.32 -31.73
C THR A 80 30.89 17.78 -31.41
N ALA A 81 31.82 18.39 -30.67
CA ALA A 81 31.81 19.83 -30.43
C ALA A 81 32.46 20.56 -31.61
N GLU A 82 31.91 21.71 -31.99
CA GLU A 82 32.56 22.56 -33.01
C GLU A 82 33.89 23.16 -32.53
N SER A 83 34.07 23.26 -31.20
CA SER A 83 35.28 23.79 -30.58
C SER A 83 35.57 23.12 -29.24
N ASP A 84 36.56 22.23 -29.24
CA ASP A 84 37.12 21.60 -28.04
C ASP A 84 37.85 22.60 -27.11
N GLN A 85 38.08 23.83 -27.59
CA GLN A 85 38.60 24.92 -26.76
C GLN A 85 37.52 25.49 -25.84
N ILE A 86 36.24 25.36 -26.18
CA ILE A 86 35.11 25.89 -25.40
C ILE A 86 34.50 24.79 -24.52
N VAL A 87 34.20 23.62 -25.09
CA VAL A 87 33.56 22.51 -24.37
C VAL A 87 34.20 21.18 -24.75
N ARG A 88 34.33 20.28 -23.77
CA ARG A 88 34.70 18.88 -23.99
C ARG A 88 33.58 17.97 -23.51
N ILE A 89 33.26 16.94 -24.29
CA ILE A 89 32.26 15.93 -23.94
C ILE A 89 32.94 14.58 -23.79
N GLU A 90 32.77 13.97 -22.62
CA GLU A 90 33.26 12.63 -22.30
C GLU A 90 32.13 11.87 -21.61
N ASP A 91 31.85 10.64 -22.04
CA ASP A 91 30.77 9.80 -21.50
C ASP A 91 29.41 10.53 -21.42
N ALA A 92 29.07 11.26 -22.49
CA ALA A 92 27.89 12.14 -22.57
C ALA A 92 27.84 13.25 -21.48
N VAL A 93 28.96 13.61 -20.86
CA VAL A 93 29.06 14.72 -19.90
C VAL A 93 29.82 15.88 -20.51
N ALA A 94 29.14 17.02 -20.68
CA ALA A 94 29.72 18.27 -21.13
C ALA A 94 30.43 19.01 -20.00
N ARG A 95 31.65 19.48 -20.25
CA ARG A 95 32.50 20.27 -19.33
C ARG A 95 33.10 21.46 -20.07
N GLY A 96 33.14 22.61 -19.39
CA GLY A 96 33.75 23.82 -19.96
C GLY A 96 35.27 23.73 -19.95
N THR A 97 35.89 24.15 -21.05
CA THR A 97 37.35 24.29 -21.18
C THR A 97 37.76 25.74 -21.43
N GLY A 98 36.87 26.55 -21.98
CA GLY A 98 37.08 27.98 -22.25
C GLY A 98 35.75 28.73 -22.37
N ASN A 99 35.75 30.04 -22.09
CA ASN A 99 34.54 30.85 -22.21
C ASN A 99 34.16 31.02 -23.69
N GLY A 100 32.87 30.93 -24.01
CA GLY A 100 32.36 31.11 -25.37
C GLY A 100 31.00 30.47 -25.59
N THR A 101 30.52 30.53 -26.83
CA THR A 101 29.34 29.79 -27.30
C THR A 101 29.78 28.87 -28.43
N THR A 102 29.27 27.65 -28.45
CA THR A 102 29.59 26.62 -29.45
C THR A 102 28.37 25.72 -29.64
N GLU A 103 28.29 24.97 -30.73
CA GLU A 103 27.30 23.92 -30.89
C GLU A 103 27.92 22.53 -30.70
N VAL A 104 27.10 21.59 -30.26
CA VAL A 104 27.43 20.17 -30.22
C VAL A 104 26.47 19.43 -31.12
N THR A 105 27.03 18.68 -32.06
CA THR A 105 26.28 17.74 -32.90
C THR A 105 26.27 16.37 -32.24
N VAL A 106 25.06 15.84 -32.02
CA VAL A 106 24.80 14.50 -31.50
C VAL A 106 24.33 13.63 -32.66
N ARG A 107 25.00 12.49 -32.91
CA ARG A 107 24.68 11.60 -34.04
C ARG A 107 24.44 10.17 -33.62
N LEU A 108 23.43 9.56 -34.23
CA LEU A 108 23.17 8.12 -34.22
C LEU A 108 22.99 7.65 -35.66
N GLY A 109 24.00 7.00 -36.23
CA GLY A 109 24.02 6.67 -37.66
C GLY A 109 23.91 7.93 -38.52
N SER A 110 22.87 8.01 -39.36
CA SER A 110 22.60 9.16 -40.24
C SER A 110 21.73 10.25 -39.61
N ILE A 111 21.17 10.02 -38.41
CA ILE A 111 20.30 10.99 -37.74
C ILE A 111 21.18 11.89 -36.85
N GLU A 112 21.02 13.21 -36.99
CA GLU A 112 21.72 14.18 -36.17
C GLU A 112 20.77 15.15 -35.45
N SER A 113 21.18 15.62 -34.28
CA SER A 113 20.56 16.72 -33.52
C SER A 113 21.65 17.66 -33.03
N ARG A 114 21.38 18.97 -33.04
CA ARG A 114 22.33 19.99 -32.57
C ARG A 114 21.79 20.67 -31.33
N ILE A 115 22.66 20.93 -30.36
CA ILE A 115 22.33 21.70 -29.17
C ILE A 115 23.35 22.81 -28.94
N PRO A 116 22.91 24.03 -28.60
CA PRO A 116 23.80 25.11 -28.23
C PRO A 116 24.37 24.90 -26.82
N ILE A 117 25.67 25.17 -26.67
CA ILE A 117 26.38 25.19 -25.40
C ILE A 117 27.00 26.58 -25.17
N VAL A 118 26.69 27.17 -24.01
CA VAL A 118 27.31 28.41 -23.54
C VAL A 118 28.17 28.12 -22.33
N VAL A 119 29.44 28.51 -22.40
CA VAL A 119 30.42 28.36 -21.34
C VAL A 119 30.85 29.74 -20.86
N SER A 120 30.73 29.99 -19.56
CA SER A 120 31.14 31.23 -18.92
C SER A 120 31.80 30.96 -17.56
N GLY A 121 32.43 31.99 -16.98
CA GLY A 121 32.97 31.93 -15.63
C GLY A 121 34.16 30.97 -15.44
N GLN A 122 34.83 30.51 -16.52
CA GLN A 122 35.94 29.54 -16.40
C GLN A 122 37.18 30.09 -15.69
N ALA A 123 37.36 31.42 -15.73
CA ALA A 123 38.45 32.11 -15.02
C ALA A 123 38.12 32.46 -13.56
N LEU A 124 36.85 32.34 -13.15
CA LEU A 124 36.42 32.70 -11.80
C LEU A 124 36.72 31.56 -10.83
N PRO A 125 37.11 31.87 -9.57
CA PRO A 125 37.16 30.86 -8.51
C PRO A 125 35.79 30.20 -8.32
N ASP A 126 35.78 28.88 -8.23
CA ASP A 126 34.59 28.07 -7.96
C ASP A 126 34.92 27.10 -6.82
N PRO A 127 34.92 27.57 -5.55
CA PRO A 127 35.26 26.73 -4.41
C PRO A 127 34.18 25.69 -4.11
N VAL A 128 34.57 24.55 -3.54
CA VAL A 128 33.66 23.50 -3.09
C VAL A 128 32.75 24.02 -1.99
N ARG A 129 31.44 23.91 -2.22
CA ARG A 129 30.42 24.34 -1.26
C ARG A 129 30.10 23.24 -0.27
N PHE A 130 30.16 23.56 1.02
CA PHE A 130 29.95 22.59 2.08
C PHE A 130 28.55 21.98 2.04
N HIS A 131 27.51 22.83 2.00
CA HIS A 131 26.12 22.38 2.14
C HIS A 131 25.59 21.64 0.92
N THR A 132 26.10 21.96 -0.28
CA THR A 132 25.55 21.42 -1.54
C THR A 132 26.43 20.33 -2.16
N GLU A 133 27.73 20.32 -1.88
CA GLU A 133 28.65 19.39 -2.54
C GLU A 133 29.31 18.44 -1.54
N THR A 134 29.93 18.96 -0.47
CA THR A 134 30.62 18.13 0.54
C THR A 134 29.66 17.16 1.24
N LEU A 135 28.51 17.67 1.72
CA LEU A 135 27.50 16.82 2.37
C LEU A 135 26.86 15.81 1.40
N ALA A 136 26.63 16.20 0.14
CA ALA A 136 26.14 15.30 -0.89
C ALA A 136 27.15 14.19 -1.19
N ALA A 137 28.45 14.52 -1.27
CA ALA A 137 29.53 13.57 -1.49
C ALA A 137 29.64 12.52 -0.36
N LEU A 138 29.49 12.94 0.90
CA LEU A 138 29.44 12.02 2.05
C LEU A 138 28.23 11.08 1.97
N THR A 139 27.09 11.62 1.56
CA THR A 139 25.84 10.85 1.38
C THR A 139 25.95 9.85 0.24
N LYS A 140 26.53 10.27 -0.89
CA LYS A 140 26.78 9.42 -2.06
C LYS A 140 27.58 8.17 -1.73
N GLN A 141 28.56 8.32 -0.84
CA GLN A 141 29.42 7.22 -0.39
C GLN A 141 28.90 6.45 0.82
N GLY A 142 27.72 6.84 1.34
CA GLY A 142 27.09 6.20 2.48
C GLY A 142 27.79 6.45 3.82
N CYS A 143 28.68 7.44 3.90
CA CYS A 143 29.44 7.76 5.12
C CYS A 143 28.52 8.17 6.27
N ASN A 144 27.46 8.91 5.96
CA ASN A 144 26.42 9.37 6.90
C ASN A 144 25.12 8.54 6.81
N ALA A 145 25.20 7.29 6.34
CA ALA A 145 24.08 6.35 6.42
C ALA A 145 23.88 5.84 7.86
N GLY A 146 22.68 5.35 8.18
CA GLY A 146 22.32 4.86 9.51
C GLY A 146 23.16 3.67 9.99
N SER A 147 23.73 2.88 9.07
CA SER A 147 24.68 1.80 9.39
C SER A 147 26.10 2.29 9.71
N CYS A 148 26.42 3.56 9.43
CA CYS A 148 27.74 4.16 9.55
C CYS A 148 27.71 5.37 10.50
N HIS A 149 28.28 6.52 10.12
CA HIS A 149 28.36 7.68 11.01
C HIS A 149 27.03 8.42 11.17
N GLY A 150 26.02 8.10 10.37
CA GLY A 150 24.65 8.63 10.49
C GLY A 150 23.79 7.92 11.53
N SER A 151 24.32 6.92 12.25
CA SER A 151 23.62 6.31 13.38
C SER A 151 23.45 7.32 14.53
N PRO A 152 22.43 7.20 15.41
CA PRO A 152 22.19 8.18 16.48
C PRO A 152 23.39 8.48 17.39
N GLN A 153 24.24 7.49 17.66
CA GLN A 153 25.46 7.66 18.48
C GLN A 153 26.74 7.90 17.64
N GLY A 154 26.63 7.90 16.31
CA GLY A 154 27.77 7.80 15.40
C GLY A 154 28.61 6.52 15.61
N LYS A 155 29.85 6.54 15.11
CA LYS A 155 30.83 5.44 15.28
C LYS A 155 32.20 6.01 15.65
N GLY A 156 32.84 5.43 16.68
CA GLY A 156 34.21 5.79 17.07
C GLY A 156 34.39 7.28 17.42
N GLY A 157 33.43 7.86 18.15
CA GLY A 157 33.41 9.29 18.50
C GLY A 157 33.28 10.22 17.30
N PHE A 158 32.72 9.73 16.19
CA PHE A 158 32.39 10.51 15.00
C PHE A 158 30.93 10.28 14.62
N ALA A 159 30.12 11.32 14.74
CA ALA A 159 28.70 11.32 14.40
C ALA A 159 28.43 12.35 13.32
N LEU A 160 27.67 11.95 12.31
CA LEU A 160 27.11 12.82 11.29
C LEU A 160 25.59 12.71 11.37
N SER A 161 24.90 13.73 10.88
CA SER A 161 23.47 13.67 10.71
C SER A 161 23.12 12.64 9.63
N LEU A 162 22.05 11.88 9.84
CA LEU A 162 21.60 10.88 8.88
C LEU A 162 21.32 11.55 7.53
N LEU A 163 21.98 11.11 6.46
CA LEU A 163 21.79 11.61 5.10
C LEU A 163 21.87 13.15 4.96
N ALA A 164 22.67 13.80 5.81
CA ALA A 164 22.92 15.24 5.83
C ALA A 164 21.68 16.11 6.18
N TYR A 165 20.76 15.58 6.98
CA TYR A 165 19.56 16.32 7.40
C TYR A 165 19.81 17.45 8.41
N ASP A 166 20.93 17.46 9.12
CA ASP A 166 21.35 18.57 10.00
C ASP A 166 22.75 19.07 9.63
N PRO A 167 22.85 19.97 8.63
CA PRO A 167 24.13 20.54 8.18
C PRO A 167 24.91 21.26 9.29
N ARG A 168 24.23 21.82 10.30
CA ARG A 168 24.91 22.52 11.41
C ARG A 168 25.60 21.52 12.35
N HIS A 169 24.95 20.39 12.62
CA HIS A 169 25.57 19.29 13.33
C HIS A 169 26.77 18.73 12.55
N ASP A 170 26.60 18.52 11.24
CA ASP A 170 27.66 18.00 10.37
C ASP A 170 28.87 18.94 10.31
N GLU A 171 28.63 20.24 10.17
CA GLU A 171 29.65 21.28 10.20
C GLU A 171 30.49 21.19 11.47
N ARG A 172 29.83 21.17 12.63
CA ARG A 172 30.50 21.06 13.93
C ARG A 172 31.31 19.77 14.04
N SER A 173 30.75 18.64 13.59
CA SER A 173 31.40 17.34 13.70
C SER A 173 32.61 17.19 12.77
N LEU A 174 32.51 17.70 11.54
CA LEU A 174 33.56 17.61 10.52
C LEU A 174 34.69 18.61 10.78
N ILE A 175 34.35 19.88 11.02
CA ILE A 175 35.32 20.98 11.08
C ILE A 175 35.89 21.14 12.49
N HIS A 176 35.03 21.10 13.51
CA HIS A 176 35.40 21.42 14.89
C HIS A 176 35.54 20.19 15.79
N GLY A 177 35.02 19.04 15.37
CA GLY A 177 34.93 17.83 16.17
C GLY A 177 36.27 17.14 16.44
N GLY A 178 36.46 16.66 17.68
CA GLY A 178 37.61 15.84 18.04
C GLY A 178 38.96 16.56 17.92
N LEU A 179 39.05 17.82 18.33
CA LEU A 179 40.25 18.66 18.26
C LEU A 179 40.79 18.81 16.82
N ALA A 180 39.89 18.92 15.84
CA ALA A 180 40.20 19.03 14.40
C ALA A 180 41.03 17.87 13.81
N ARG A 181 41.22 16.75 14.52
CA ARG A 181 42.06 15.61 14.08
C ARG A 181 41.60 14.90 12.80
N ARG A 182 40.43 15.25 12.27
CA ARG A 182 39.78 14.56 11.14
C ARG A 182 40.16 15.14 9.79
N ILE A 183 40.58 16.40 9.80
CA ILE A 183 40.88 17.21 8.63
C ILE A 183 42.30 17.77 8.82
N ASN A 184 43.14 17.58 7.82
CA ASN A 184 44.45 18.21 7.73
C ASN A 184 44.43 19.10 6.47
N VAL A 185 44.34 20.42 6.66
CA VAL A 185 44.29 21.38 5.55
C VAL A 185 45.65 21.63 4.91
N LEU A 186 46.75 21.34 5.63
CA LEU A 186 48.11 21.46 5.11
C LEU A 186 48.47 20.28 4.20
N ASP A 187 47.96 19.10 4.54
CA ASP A 187 48.09 17.88 3.75
C ASP A 187 46.73 17.14 3.70
N PRO A 188 45.88 17.48 2.71
CA PRO A 188 44.53 16.91 2.59
C PRO A 188 44.51 15.39 2.56
N GLU A 189 45.49 14.75 1.91
CA GLU A 189 45.57 13.30 1.78
C GLU A 189 45.78 12.58 3.13
N GLU A 190 46.38 13.27 4.10
CA GLU A 190 46.56 12.78 5.46
C GLU A 190 45.33 12.93 6.37
N SER A 191 44.27 13.56 5.87
CA SER A 191 42.99 13.67 6.58
C SER A 191 42.38 12.30 6.83
N LEU A 192 42.01 12.01 8.08
CA LEU A 192 41.27 10.78 8.42
C LEU A 192 39.96 10.65 7.64
N LEU A 193 39.35 11.78 7.25
CA LEU A 193 38.16 11.85 6.41
C LEU A 193 38.35 11.21 5.03
N LEU A 194 39.57 11.21 4.48
CA LEU A 194 39.91 10.54 3.21
C LEU A 194 40.54 9.17 3.44
N LYS A 195 41.52 9.06 4.37
CA LYS A 195 42.28 7.81 4.58
C LYS A 195 41.41 6.62 4.98
N LYS A 196 40.46 6.83 5.91
CA LYS A 196 39.59 5.75 6.41
C LYS A 196 38.70 5.15 5.32
N PRO A 197 37.86 5.92 4.61
CA PRO A 197 37.00 5.34 3.58
C PRO A 197 37.79 4.80 2.38
N MET A 198 39.05 5.20 2.17
CA MET A 198 39.94 4.59 1.15
C MET A 198 40.63 3.30 1.60
N LEU A 199 40.50 2.91 2.88
CA LEU A 199 41.29 1.85 3.53
C LEU A 199 42.82 2.09 3.51
N ARG A 200 43.26 3.34 3.48
CA ARG A 200 44.67 3.69 3.75
C ARG A 200 45.02 3.55 5.25
N VAL A 201 44.00 3.57 6.11
CA VAL A 201 44.06 3.20 7.52
C VAL A 201 42.84 2.34 7.88
N ASN A 202 42.93 1.55 8.95
CA ASN A 202 41.85 0.66 9.36
C ASN A 202 40.52 1.41 9.56
N HIS A 203 39.49 0.91 8.87
CA HIS A 203 38.14 1.43 8.92
C HIS A 203 37.13 0.29 8.97
N VAL A 204 36.44 0.17 10.09
CA VAL A 204 35.40 -0.86 10.32
C VAL A 204 34.28 -0.78 9.29
N GLY A 205 33.98 0.42 8.79
CA GLY A 205 32.97 0.62 7.74
C GLY A 205 33.37 0.11 6.34
N GLY A 206 34.59 -0.42 6.17
CA GLY A 206 35.12 -0.91 4.90
C GLY A 206 35.52 0.19 3.93
N LYS A 207 35.83 -0.20 2.67
CA LYS A 207 36.13 0.74 1.60
C LYS A 207 34.86 1.42 1.10
N ARG A 208 34.85 2.75 1.17
CA ARG A 208 33.74 3.62 0.75
C ARG A 208 34.15 4.68 -0.27
N LEU A 209 35.44 4.84 -0.55
CA LEU A 209 35.95 5.89 -1.43
C LEU A 209 37.11 5.39 -2.27
N ARG A 210 37.17 5.77 -3.54
CA ARG A 210 38.28 5.54 -4.47
C ARG A 210 38.82 6.88 -4.94
N ALA A 211 40.11 6.95 -5.26
CA ALA A 211 40.74 8.17 -5.78
C ALA A 211 40.13 8.63 -7.12
N THR A 212 39.54 7.70 -7.89
CA THR A 212 38.87 7.97 -9.17
C THR A 212 37.43 8.49 -9.00
N ASP A 213 36.86 8.46 -7.79
CA ASP A 213 35.48 8.89 -7.57
C ASP A 213 35.39 10.43 -7.64
N ALA A 214 34.34 10.95 -8.28
CA ALA A 214 34.08 12.39 -8.30
C ALA A 214 33.96 12.98 -6.88
N THR A 215 33.42 12.21 -5.93
CA THR A 215 33.29 12.60 -4.54
C THR A 215 34.63 12.69 -3.81
N TYR A 216 35.64 11.91 -4.20
CA TYR A 216 36.97 12.02 -3.62
C TYR A 216 37.56 13.39 -3.91
N ARG A 217 37.51 13.81 -5.18
CA ARG A 217 38.00 15.13 -5.59
C ARG A 217 37.24 16.26 -4.88
N ILE A 218 35.92 16.16 -4.74
CA ILE A 218 35.13 17.14 -3.98
C ILE A 218 35.56 17.23 -2.51
N LEU A 219 35.72 16.10 -1.83
CA LEU A 219 36.14 16.09 -0.43
C LEU A 219 37.58 16.58 -0.26
N HIS A 220 38.48 16.16 -1.15
CA HIS A 220 39.86 16.60 -1.19
C HIS A 220 39.97 18.11 -1.39
N ASP A 221 39.33 18.64 -2.43
CA ASP A 221 39.41 20.06 -2.79
C ASP A 221 38.78 20.92 -1.70
N TRP A 222 37.68 20.48 -1.08
CA TRP A 222 37.10 21.17 0.07
C TRP A 222 38.07 21.28 1.25
N ILE A 223 38.82 20.21 1.54
CA ILE A 223 39.84 20.23 2.60
C ILE A 223 41.00 21.15 2.21
N TYR A 224 41.47 21.05 0.97
CA TYR A 224 42.54 21.89 0.42
C TYR A 224 42.18 23.39 0.46
N GLU A 225 40.92 23.73 0.23
CA GLU A 225 40.38 25.10 0.31
C GLU A 225 40.18 25.60 1.75
N GLY A 226 40.58 24.80 2.75
CA GLY A 226 40.56 25.16 4.16
C GLY A 226 39.35 24.63 4.94
N ALA A 227 38.60 23.66 4.39
CA ALA A 227 37.47 22.98 5.03
C ALA A 227 36.43 23.93 5.66
N LYS A 228 36.08 24.99 4.94
CA LYS A 228 35.17 26.03 5.43
C LYS A 228 33.71 25.65 5.25
N SER A 229 32.85 26.16 6.12
CA SER A 229 31.39 26.17 5.91
C SER A 229 30.97 27.36 5.05
N ASP A 230 29.79 27.27 4.43
CA ASP A 230 29.21 28.37 3.66
C ASP A 230 28.65 29.42 4.65
N SER A 231 29.47 30.42 5.00
CA SER A 231 29.22 31.30 6.15
C SER A 231 28.26 32.48 5.89
N THR A 232 27.99 32.88 4.64
CA THR A 232 27.12 34.07 4.36
C THR A 232 26.24 33.99 3.10
N ASN A 233 26.41 33.01 2.21
CA ASN A 233 25.62 32.90 0.97
C ASN A 233 25.19 31.44 0.69
N ARG A 234 24.34 30.91 1.57
CA ARG A 234 23.86 29.52 1.50
C ARG A 234 22.94 29.34 0.30
N LEU A 235 23.42 28.60 -0.70
CA LEU A 235 22.57 28.08 -1.78
C LEU A 235 21.68 26.98 -1.21
N HIS A 236 20.39 27.28 -1.07
CA HIS A 236 19.41 26.31 -0.62
C HIS A 236 18.78 25.61 -1.83
N CYS A 237 18.94 24.29 -1.89
CA CYS A 237 18.24 23.45 -2.87
C CYS A 237 16.76 23.40 -2.48
N SER A 238 15.87 23.78 -3.40
CA SER A 238 14.42 23.80 -3.20
C SER A 238 13.74 22.50 -3.65
N LYS A 239 14.26 21.88 -4.71
CA LYS A 239 13.79 20.58 -5.24
C LYS A 239 14.84 19.94 -6.15
N ILE A 240 14.62 18.66 -6.45
CA ILE A 240 15.29 17.98 -7.56
C ILE A 240 14.28 17.56 -8.62
N VAL A 241 14.75 17.42 -9.85
CA VAL A 241 14.00 16.85 -10.96
C VAL A 241 14.89 15.87 -11.69
N ALA A 242 14.43 14.64 -11.83
CA ALA A 242 15.09 13.58 -12.56
C ALA A 242 14.49 13.46 -13.97
N PHE A 243 15.38 13.34 -14.95
CA PHE A 243 15.06 13.21 -16.36
C PHE A 243 15.56 11.87 -16.89
N PRO A 244 14.87 11.29 -17.87
CA PRO A 244 13.61 11.80 -18.45
C PRO A 244 12.38 11.59 -17.55
N SER A 245 11.37 12.45 -17.73
CA SER A 245 10.09 12.44 -17.01
C SER A 245 8.95 12.71 -17.99
N PRO A 246 7.73 12.13 -17.83
CA PRO A 246 7.33 11.19 -16.79
C PRO A 246 7.76 9.73 -17.09
N ASN A 247 7.28 8.77 -16.28
CA ASN A 247 7.53 7.32 -16.31
C ASN A 247 7.95 6.72 -17.66
N ARG A 248 8.89 5.77 -17.62
CA ARG A 248 9.46 5.12 -18.80
C ARG A 248 8.98 3.68 -18.98
N VAL A 249 8.80 3.28 -20.24
CA VAL A 249 8.60 1.88 -20.65
C VAL A 249 9.86 1.42 -21.36
N LEU A 250 10.50 0.36 -20.87
CA LEU A 250 11.66 -0.28 -21.44
C LEU A 250 11.20 -1.55 -22.15
N SER A 251 11.39 -1.61 -23.47
CA SER A 251 10.92 -2.72 -24.31
C SER A 251 12.10 -3.49 -24.85
N SER A 252 12.13 -4.80 -24.61
CA SER A 252 13.19 -5.68 -25.12
C SER A 252 13.30 -5.60 -26.66
N PRO A 253 14.52 -5.50 -27.24
CA PRO A 253 15.82 -5.67 -26.60
C PRO A 253 16.40 -4.41 -25.93
N HIS A 254 15.77 -3.24 -26.07
CA HIS A 254 16.26 -1.95 -25.58
C HIS A 254 15.84 -1.69 -24.14
N LEU A 255 16.60 -2.25 -23.19
CA LEU A 255 16.28 -2.26 -21.77
C LEU A 255 17.09 -1.27 -20.92
N GLU A 256 17.74 -0.28 -21.53
CA GLU A 256 18.55 0.70 -20.80
C GLU A 256 17.94 2.10 -20.84
N GLN A 257 18.17 2.88 -19.78
CA GLN A 257 17.83 4.31 -19.72
C GLN A 257 18.83 5.05 -18.83
N GLN A 258 19.54 6.03 -19.38
CA GLN A 258 20.37 6.94 -18.61
C GLN A 258 19.49 8.02 -17.96
N LEU A 259 19.67 8.22 -16.65
CA LEU A 259 19.03 9.28 -15.89
C LEU A 259 19.95 10.48 -15.68
N ARG A 260 19.36 11.67 -15.69
CA ARG A 260 19.99 12.94 -15.27
C ARG A 260 19.22 13.54 -14.10
N VAL A 261 19.92 14.12 -13.14
CA VAL A 261 19.32 14.75 -11.94
C VAL A 261 19.70 16.22 -11.89
N VAL A 262 18.70 17.09 -11.85
CA VAL A 262 18.87 18.54 -11.78
C VAL A 262 18.37 19.06 -10.44
N ALA A 263 19.24 19.74 -9.70
CA ALA A 263 18.87 20.46 -8.48
C ALA A 263 18.48 21.89 -8.82
N HIS A 264 17.34 22.35 -8.29
CA HIS A 264 16.89 23.73 -8.35
C HIS A 264 17.22 24.43 -7.03
N PHE A 265 17.77 25.64 -7.10
CA PHE A 265 18.14 26.44 -5.94
C PHE A 265 17.28 27.70 -5.85
N GLU A 266 17.15 28.22 -4.63
CA GLU A 266 16.56 29.54 -4.39
C GLU A 266 17.30 30.61 -5.20
N GLY A 267 16.55 31.54 -5.81
CA GLY A 267 17.09 32.50 -6.78
C GLY A 267 17.13 32.02 -8.24
N GLY A 268 16.57 30.84 -8.54
CA GLY A 268 16.35 30.37 -9.91
C GLY A 268 17.50 29.58 -10.55
N ASN A 269 18.65 29.50 -9.88
CA ASN A 269 19.80 28.73 -10.36
C ASN A 269 19.51 27.23 -10.40
N THR A 270 20.03 26.54 -11.41
CA THR A 270 19.97 25.07 -11.51
C THR A 270 21.35 24.46 -11.68
N ARG A 271 21.58 23.28 -11.11
CA ARG A 271 22.83 22.52 -11.33
C ARG A 271 22.52 21.07 -11.65
N ASP A 272 23.28 20.48 -12.57
CA ASP A 272 23.30 19.04 -12.74
C ASP A 272 24.03 18.40 -11.55
N VAL A 273 23.32 17.55 -10.82
CA VAL A 273 23.82 16.88 -9.61
C VAL A 273 23.83 15.37 -9.78
N THR A 274 23.73 14.85 -11.00
CA THR A 274 23.68 13.40 -11.28
C THR A 274 24.83 12.65 -10.62
N HIS A 275 26.04 13.19 -10.73
CA HIS A 275 27.26 12.64 -10.12
C HIS A 275 27.29 12.65 -8.58
N LEU A 276 26.42 13.45 -7.94
CA LEU A 276 26.28 13.58 -6.49
C LEU A 276 25.00 12.91 -5.95
N ALA A 277 24.02 12.62 -6.81
CA ALA A 277 22.77 12.01 -6.42
C ALA A 277 22.95 10.52 -6.10
N THR A 278 22.25 9.99 -5.09
CA THR A 278 22.16 8.53 -4.87
C THR A 278 20.95 7.95 -5.58
N PHE A 279 21.08 6.70 -6.01
CA PHE A 279 20.04 5.97 -6.74
C PHE A 279 19.68 4.68 -5.99
N GLY A 280 18.40 4.32 -5.98
CA GLY A 280 17.89 3.07 -5.44
C GLY A 280 16.79 2.49 -6.31
N THR A 281 16.41 1.23 -6.07
CA THR A 281 15.32 0.54 -6.79
C THR A 281 14.40 -0.16 -5.80
N SER A 282 13.09 -0.14 -6.07
CA SER A 282 12.10 -0.88 -5.27
C SER A 282 12.14 -2.39 -5.54
N HIS A 283 12.49 -2.81 -6.76
CA HIS A 283 12.53 -4.22 -7.18
C HIS A 283 13.73 -4.51 -8.09
N LYS A 284 14.81 -5.03 -7.50
CA LYS A 284 16.08 -5.31 -8.21
C LYS A 284 15.94 -6.28 -9.39
N ASN A 285 15.03 -7.23 -9.33
CA ASN A 285 14.81 -8.20 -10.41
C ASN A 285 14.15 -7.56 -11.64
N ILE A 286 13.34 -6.51 -11.44
CA ILE A 286 12.64 -5.81 -12.53
C ILE A 286 13.52 -4.70 -13.09
N ALA A 287 14.15 -3.88 -12.24
CA ALA A 287 15.06 -2.85 -12.69
C ALA A 287 16.20 -2.61 -11.70
N THR A 288 17.41 -2.48 -12.23
CA THR A 288 18.59 -2.05 -11.47
C THR A 288 19.01 -0.64 -11.88
N VAL A 289 19.76 0.06 -11.03
CA VAL A 289 20.29 1.39 -11.34
C VAL A 289 21.75 1.50 -10.89
N SER A 290 22.61 1.99 -11.76
CA SER A 290 24.03 2.19 -11.47
C SER A 290 24.26 3.45 -10.61
N PRO A 291 25.45 3.61 -9.99
CA PRO A 291 25.83 4.86 -9.35
C PRO A 291 25.88 6.07 -10.29
N THR A 292 25.92 5.89 -11.61
CA THR A 292 25.88 6.99 -12.59
C THR A 292 24.47 7.28 -13.10
N GLY A 293 23.44 6.60 -12.58
CA GLY A 293 22.05 6.80 -12.99
C GLY A 293 21.63 5.98 -14.21
N LEU A 294 22.40 4.98 -14.63
CA LEU A 294 22.00 4.08 -15.72
C LEU A 294 21.05 3.01 -15.17
N VAL A 295 19.80 3.04 -15.63
CA VAL A 295 18.76 2.05 -15.32
C VAL A 295 18.84 0.91 -16.33
N ARG A 296 18.76 -0.33 -15.84
CA ARG A 296 18.68 -1.54 -16.67
C ARG A 296 17.48 -2.38 -16.29
N GLY A 297 16.65 -2.71 -17.27
CA GLY A 297 15.52 -3.62 -17.14
C GLY A 297 15.95 -5.08 -17.03
N GLY A 298 15.27 -5.81 -16.15
CA GLY A 298 15.42 -7.25 -15.93
C GLY A 298 14.13 -7.97 -16.32
N GLU A 299 13.44 -8.58 -15.36
CA GLU A 299 12.15 -9.26 -15.57
C GLU A 299 11.02 -8.29 -15.96
N ARG A 300 9.98 -8.81 -16.61
CA ARG A 300 8.77 -8.02 -16.90
C ARG A 300 8.11 -7.53 -15.61
N GLY A 301 7.67 -6.28 -15.58
CA GLY A 301 7.00 -5.70 -14.42
C GLY A 301 7.22 -4.21 -14.28
N GLN A 302 7.00 -3.68 -13.08
CA GLN A 302 7.22 -2.26 -12.77
C GLN A 302 8.09 -2.08 -11.53
N ALA A 303 9.01 -1.11 -11.57
CA ALA A 303 9.85 -0.72 -10.45
C ALA A 303 9.93 0.80 -10.32
N ALA A 304 10.07 1.29 -9.09
CA ALA A 304 10.43 2.68 -8.82
C ALA A 304 11.95 2.81 -8.69
N ILE A 305 12.52 3.76 -9.43
CA ILE A 305 13.90 4.21 -9.23
C ILE A 305 13.86 5.46 -8.37
N THR A 306 14.41 5.37 -7.17
CA THR A 306 14.49 6.47 -6.21
C THR A 306 15.77 7.25 -6.45
N VAL A 307 15.65 8.58 -6.48
CA VAL A 307 16.78 9.50 -6.66
C VAL A 307 16.83 10.41 -5.45
N ARG A 308 18.01 10.58 -4.85
CA ARG A 308 18.19 11.47 -3.71
C ARG A 308 19.38 12.39 -3.91
N TYR A 309 19.21 13.65 -3.53
CA TYR A 309 20.30 14.60 -3.38
C TYR A 309 20.01 15.51 -2.19
N LEU A 310 20.91 15.49 -1.21
CA LEU A 310 20.68 16.07 0.11
C LEU A 310 19.38 15.51 0.72
N GLN A 311 18.53 16.39 1.25
CA GLN A 311 17.25 16.03 1.83
C GLN A 311 16.16 15.69 0.80
N HIS A 312 16.36 16.01 -0.47
CA HIS A 312 15.35 15.84 -1.50
C HIS A 312 15.35 14.42 -2.04
N LEU A 313 14.17 13.84 -2.17
CA LEU A 313 13.94 12.51 -2.72
C LEU A 313 12.85 12.61 -3.80
N GLU A 314 13.12 12.01 -4.95
CA GLU A 314 12.19 11.86 -6.06
C GLU A 314 12.15 10.39 -6.51
N SER A 315 11.14 10.00 -7.28
CA SER A 315 11.03 8.64 -7.82
C SER A 315 10.47 8.67 -9.23
N ILE A 316 11.09 7.91 -10.14
CA ILE A 316 10.61 7.69 -11.51
C ILE A 316 10.21 6.22 -11.64
N TYR A 317 9.08 5.94 -12.30
CA TYR A 317 8.62 4.58 -12.50
C TYR A 317 9.06 4.03 -13.86
N PHE A 318 9.57 2.81 -13.85
CA PHE A 318 10.00 2.07 -15.02
C PHE A 318 9.14 0.83 -15.18
N THR A 319 8.56 0.65 -16.36
CA THR A 319 7.85 -0.57 -16.75
C THR A 319 8.71 -1.34 -17.73
N VAL A 320 9.04 -2.59 -17.42
CA VAL A 320 9.85 -3.46 -18.28
C VAL A 320 8.92 -4.44 -19.00
N VAL A 321 9.01 -4.45 -20.32
CA VAL A 321 8.16 -5.25 -21.21
C VAL A 321 9.04 -6.17 -22.07
N HIS A 322 8.62 -7.43 -22.15
CA HIS A 322 9.26 -8.45 -22.99
C HIS A 322 8.25 -9.01 -23.99
N PRO A 323 8.66 -9.38 -25.21
CA PRO A 323 7.83 -10.19 -26.09
C PRO A 323 7.58 -11.54 -25.43
N ILE A 324 6.33 -11.98 -25.40
CA ILE A 324 5.93 -13.25 -24.81
C ILE A 324 5.49 -14.19 -25.94
N PRO A 325 6.19 -15.32 -26.14
CA PRO A 325 5.82 -16.29 -27.16
C PRO A 325 4.36 -16.75 -27.01
N GLY A 326 3.60 -16.68 -28.12
CA GLY A 326 2.21 -17.10 -28.16
C GLY A 326 1.22 -16.19 -27.41
N PHE A 327 1.65 -15.03 -26.91
CA PHE A 327 0.73 -14.08 -26.29
C PHE A 327 -0.09 -13.35 -27.35
N GLU A 328 -1.41 -13.54 -27.29
CA GLU A 328 -2.38 -12.78 -28.07
C GLU A 328 -3.43 -12.22 -27.12
N TRP A 329 -3.60 -10.90 -27.14
CA TRP A 329 -4.59 -10.25 -26.29
C TRP A 329 -6.00 -10.71 -26.64
N LYS A 330 -6.67 -11.35 -25.67
CA LYS A 330 -8.09 -11.68 -25.76
C LYS A 330 -8.88 -10.61 -25.01
N ALA A 331 -9.69 -9.86 -25.73
CA ALA A 331 -10.53 -8.83 -25.13
C ALA A 331 -11.59 -9.49 -24.23
N GLU A 332 -11.59 -9.12 -22.96
CA GLU A 332 -12.67 -9.42 -22.03
C GLU A 332 -13.66 -8.26 -21.99
N PRO A 333 -14.95 -8.50 -21.66
CA PRO A 333 -15.92 -7.43 -21.50
C PRO A 333 -15.47 -6.39 -20.47
N GLU A 334 -15.57 -5.11 -20.81
CA GLU A 334 -15.31 -4.00 -19.89
C GLU A 334 -16.65 -3.42 -19.44
N ARG A 335 -16.96 -3.51 -18.13
CA ARG A 335 -18.21 -2.98 -17.57
C ARG A 335 -18.07 -1.54 -17.09
N ASN A 336 -16.88 -1.17 -16.63
CA ASN A 336 -16.59 0.19 -16.18
C ASN A 336 -15.10 0.54 -16.35
N TYR A 337 -14.70 1.72 -15.86
CA TYR A 337 -13.34 2.23 -15.99
C TYR A 337 -12.28 1.38 -15.27
N VAL A 338 -12.67 0.59 -14.26
CA VAL A 338 -11.76 -0.31 -13.54
C VAL A 338 -11.25 -1.38 -14.49
N ASP A 339 -12.17 -2.02 -15.23
CA ASP A 339 -11.83 -3.07 -16.19
C ASP A 339 -10.89 -2.56 -17.27
N ARG A 340 -11.21 -1.40 -17.85
CA ARG A 340 -10.38 -0.76 -18.86
C ARG A 340 -8.96 -0.50 -18.37
N LEU A 341 -8.80 0.14 -17.20
CA LEU A 341 -7.48 0.50 -16.69
C LEU A 341 -6.67 -0.72 -16.22
N VAL A 342 -7.33 -1.77 -15.73
CA VAL A 342 -6.69 -3.05 -15.42
C VAL A 342 -6.25 -3.75 -16.71
N ASN A 343 -7.13 -3.85 -17.70
CA ASN A 343 -6.87 -4.47 -18.98
C ASN A 343 -5.75 -3.77 -19.75
N GLU A 344 -5.73 -2.44 -19.77
CA GLU A 344 -4.64 -1.66 -20.35
C GLU A 344 -3.28 -2.05 -19.74
N LYS A 345 -3.22 -2.19 -18.41
CA LYS A 345 -1.98 -2.57 -17.71
C LYS A 345 -1.58 -4.03 -17.93
N LEU A 346 -2.55 -4.95 -17.91
CA LEU A 346 -2.32 -6.37 -18.20
C LEU A 346 -1.83 -6.57 -19.64
N ARG A 347 -2.46 -5.89 -20.61
CA ARG A 347 -2.05 -5.90 -22.02
C ARG A 347 -0.64 -5.35 -22.19
N GLN A 348 -0.30 -4.24 -21.53
CA GLN A 348 1.05 -3.65 -21.58
C GLN A 348 2.13 -4.63 -21.09
N LEU A 349 1.85 -5.43 -20.07
CA LEU A 349 2.80 -6.37 -19.47
C LEU A 349 2.67 -7.81 -19.99
N GLY A 350 1.74 -8.04 -20.93
CA GLY A 350 1.53 -9.33 -21.55
C GLY A 350 0.95 -10.40 -20.60
N PHE A 351 0.00 -10.00 -19.75
CA PHE A 351 -0.77 -10.89 -18.91
C PHE A 351 -2.18 -11.06 -19.50
N LEU A 352 -2.65 -12.31 -19.66
CA LEU A 352 -4.05 -12.54 -20.01
C LEU A 352 -4.90 -12.60 -18.75
N PRO A 353 -6.03 -11.89 -18.70
CA PRO A 353 -6.96 -12.02 -17.58
C PRO A 353 -7.54 -13.44 -17.52
N SER A 354 -7.85 -13.91 -16.30
CA SER A 354 -8.66 -15.11 -16.10
C SER A 354 -10.12 -14.85 -16.46
N PRO A 355 -10.87 -15.88 -16.90
CA PRO A 355 -12.26 -15.75 -17.30
C PRO A 355 -13.15 -15.36 -16.10
N THR A 356 -14.39 -14.93 -16.37
CA THR A 356 -15.42 -14.73 -15.33
C THR A 356 -15.61 -16.00 -14.51
N CYS A 357 -15.77 -15.87 -13.19
CA CYS A 357 -16.19 -16.96 -12.32
C CYS A 357 -17.68 -17.30 -12.50
N ASP A 358 -18.03 -18.54 -12.15
CA ASP A 358 -19.42 -18.99 -12.09
C ASP A 358 -20.23 -18.29 -10.98
N ASP A 359 -21.55 -18.44 -11.02
CA ASP A 359 -22.46 -17.76 -10.09
C ASP A 359 -22.30 -18.22 -8.64
N SER A 360 -21.97 -19.49 -8.39
CA SER A 360 -21.71 -20.00 -7.04
C SER A 360 -20.48 -19.34 -6.42
N THR A 361 -19.39 -19.27 -7.19
CA THR A 361 -18.14 -18.60 -6.79
C THR A 361 -18.42 -17.13 -6.51
N PHE A 362 -19.09 -16.43 -7.43
CA PHE A 362 -19.45 -15.03 -7.28
C PHE A 362 -20.30 -14.80 -6.03
N LEU A 363 -21.35 -15.59 -5.84
CA LEU A 363 -22.29 -15.50 -4.71
C LEU A 363 -21.55 -15.65 -3.37
N ARG A 364 -20.75 -16.70 -3.21
CA ARG A 364 -20.00 -16.93 -1.97
C ARG A 364 -19.02 -15.78 -1.70
N ARG A 365 -18.29 -15.35 -2.73
CA ARG A 365 -17.30 -14.26 -2.64
C ARG A 365 -17.95 -12.95 -2.21
N VAL A 366 -19.03 -12.55 -2.87
CA VAL A 366 -19.68 -11.24 -2.61
C VAL A 366 -20.35 -11.20 -1.24
N TYR A 367 -20.90 -12.32 -0.76
CA TYR A 367 -21.42 -12.44 0.60
C TYR A 367 -20.30 -12.25 1.63
N LEU A 368 -19.22 -13.02 1.51
CA LEU A 368 -18.08 -12.91 2.43
C LEU A 368 -17.47 -11.50 2.43
N ASP A 369 -17.36 -10.87 1.26
CA ASP A 369 -16.77 -9.53 1.13
C ASP A 369 -17.64 -8.41 1.68
N LEU A 370 -18.93 -8.47 1.39
CA LEU A 370 -19.84 -7.39 1.74
C LEU A 370 -20.36 -7.53 3.16
N THR A 371 -20.61 -8.75 3.65
CA THR A 371 -21.28 -8.99 4.94
C THR A 371 -20.44 -9.77 5.95
N GLY A 372 -19.33 -10.39 5.52
CA GLY A 372 -18.52 -11.25 6.39
C GLY A 372 -19.10 -12.66 6.59
N LEU A 373 -20.26 -12.97 6.02
CA LEU A 373 -21.02 -14.19 6.29
C LEU A 373 -21.16 -15.04 5.03
N LEU A 374 -21.53 -16.31 5.21
CA LEU A 374 -21.95 -17.20 4.11
C LEU A 374 -23.43 -16.95 3.75
N PRO A 375 -23.84 -17.19 2.48
CA PRO A 375 -25.25 -17.21 2.13
C PRO A 375 -25.98 -18.40 2.78
N GLY A 376 -27.28 -18.23 3.06
CA GLY A 376 -28.12 -19.36 3.46
C GLY A 376 -28.43 -20.28 2.28
N ALA A 377 -28.76 -21.56 2.54
CA ALA A 377 -29.06 -22.53 1.49
C ALA A 377 -30.22 -22.09 0.57
N VAL A 378 -31.27 -21.49 1.14
CA VAL A 378 -32.43 -20.95 0.39
C VAL A 378 -32.00 -19.81 -0.53
N GLU A 379 -31.20 -18.88 -0.02
CA GLU A 379 -30.71 -17.74 -0.79
C GLU A 379 -29.77 -18.16 -1.91
N ALA A 380 -28.91 -19.12 -1.63
CA ALA A 380 -27.99 -19.67 -2.62
C ALA A 380 -28.76 -20.34 -3.75
N ARG A 381 -29.73 -21.21 -3.42
CA ARG A 381 -30.58 -21.86 -4.43
C ARG A 381 -31.33 -20.83 -5.27
N ALA A 382 -31.94 -19.83 -4.65
CA ALA A 382 -32.69 -18.80 -5.35
C ALA A 382 -31.84 -18.03 -6.38
N LEU A 383 -30.59 -17.68 -6.07
CA LEU A 383 -29.72 -17.00 -7.03
C LEU A 383 -29.23 -17.93 -8.17
N LEU A 384 -28.95 -19.19 -7.85
CA LEU A 384 -28.51 -20.18 -8.84
C LEU A 384 -29.62 -20.48 -9.86
N GLU A 385 -30.88 -20.45 -9.42
CA GLU A 385 -32.06 -20.66 -10.26
C GLU A 385 -32.46 -19.38 -11.04
N ASP A 386 -32.14 -18.19 -10.51
CA ASP A 386 -32.41 -16.91 -11.18
C ASP A 386 -31.64 -16.79 -12.51
N GLN A 387 -32.36 -16.60 -13.61
CA GLN A 387 -31.80 -16.45 -14.96
C GLN A 387 -31.73 -14.99 -15.43
N ALA A 388 -32.12 -14.03 -14.58
CA ALA A 388 -32.10 -12.63 -14.98
C ALA A 388 -30.67 -12.13 -15.20
N PRO A 389 -30.40 -11.36 -16.27
CA PRO A 389 -29.05 -10.91 -16.62
C PRO A 389 -28.43 -9.95 -15.59
N ASP A 390 -29.26 -9.27 -14.80
CA ASP A 390 -28.90 -8.29 -13.77
C ASP A 390 -28.88 -8.89 -12.34
N LYS A 391 -29.05 -10.22 -12.18
CA LYS A 391 -29.13 -10.87 -10.85
C LYS A 391 -27.95 -10.57 -9.92
N ARG A 392 -26.73 -10.46 -10.47
CA ARG A 392 -25.51 -10.12 -9.73
C ARG A 392 -25.54 -8.67 -9.23
N GLU A 393 -26.03 -7.75 -10.04
CA GLU A 393 -26.18 -6.34 -9.67
C GLU A 393 -27.22 -6.18 -8.57
N ARG A 394 -28.43 -6.76 -8.73
CA ARG A 394 -29.46 -6.74 -7.68
C ARG A 394 -28.98 -7.35 -6.38
N LEU A 395 -28.17 -8.41 -6.44
CA LEU A 395 -27.58 -9.00 -5.25
C LEU A 395 -26.63 -8.03 -4.55
N ILE A 396 -25.72 -7.39 -5.28
CA ILE A 396 -24.79 -6.39 -4.73
C ILE A 396 -25.57 -5.27 -4.03
N GLU A 397 -26.56 -4.66 -4.70
CA GLU A 397 -27.38 -3.58 -4.10
C GLU A 397 -28.00 -4.01 -2.78
N ARG A 398 -28.67 -5.16 -2.80
CA ARG A 398 -29.36 -5.70 -1.64
C ARG A 398 -28.41 -5.96 -0.47
N LEU A 399 -27.20 -6.48 -0.73
CA LEU A 399 -26.21 -6.76 0.32
C LEU A 399 -25.67 -5.45 0.93
N LEU A 400 -25.39 -4.44 0.11
CA LEU A 400 -24.90 -3.14 0.57
C LEU A 400 -25.89 -2.39 1.48
N GLU A 401 -27.19 -2.73 1.43
CA GLU A 401 -28.25 -2.18 2.28
C GLU A 401 -28.52 -2.98 3.57
N THR A 402 -27.78 -4.08 3.80
CA THR A 402 -27.95 -4.89 5.01
C THR A 402 -27.23 -4.29 6.21
N ASP A 403 -27.75 -4.56 7.42
CA ASP A 403 -27.02 -4.21 8.64
C ASP A 403 -25.76 -5.08 8.80
N ALA A 404 -25.75 -6.29 8.24
CA ALA A 404 -24.56 -7.13 8.19
C ALA A 404 -23.41 -6.46 7.43
N HIS A 405 -23.71 -5.77 6.31
CA HIS A 405 -22.71 -4.97 5.60
C HIS A 405 -22.16 -3.84 6.48
N ALA A 406 -23.04 -3.06 7.12
CA ALA A 406 -22.61 -1.98 8.00
C ALA A 406 -21.76 -2.49 9.18
N ASN A 407 -22.15 -3.61 9.79
CA ASN A 407 -21.43 -4.23 10.90
C ASN A 407 -20.03 -4.69 10.49
N PHE A 408 -19.92 -5.42 9.38
CA PHE A 408 -18.64 -5.98 8.94
C PHE A 408 -17.64 -4.91 8.50
N TRP A 409 -18.10 -3.87 7.80
CA TRP A 409 -17.23 -2.76 7.40
C TRP A 409 -16.89 -1.81 8.56
N ALA A 410 -17.77 -1.71 9.56
CA ALA A 410 -17.46 -1.05 10.82
C ALA A 410 -16.39 -1.81 11.61
N LEU A 411 -16.42 -3.16 11.64
CA LEU A 411 -15.38 -3.98 12.28
C LEU A 411 -13.99 -3.69 11.70
N LYS A 412 -13.89 -3.62 10.37
CA LYS A 412 -12.63 -3.26 9.68
C LYS A 412 -12.14 -1.86 10.05
N SER A 413 -13.05 -0.91 10.19
CA SER A 413 -12.73 0.46 10.60
C SER A 413 -12.34 0.54 12.08
N ALA A 414 -13.00 -0.26 12.91
CA ALA A 414 -12.74 -0.37 14.35
C ALA A 414 -11.35 -0.94 14.64
N ASP A 415 -10.88 -1.89 13.83
CA ASP A 415 -9.50 -2.37 13.88
C ASP A 415 -8.49 -1.23 13.63
N LEU A 416 -8.71 -0.45 12.57
CA LEU A 416 -7.84 0.68 12.21
C LEU A 416 -7.86 1.79 13.26
N MET A 417 -9.01 2.01 13.91
CA MET A 417 -9.18 3.06 14.92
C MET A 417 -8.92 2.56 16.35
N ARG A 418 -8.40 1.34 16.51
CA ARG A 418 -8.06 0.74 17.82
C ARG A 418 -9.22 0.72 18.82
N VAL A 419 -10.44 0.48 18.33
CA VAL A 419 -11.63 0.40 19.18
C VAL A 419 -11.53 -0.87 20.02
N ASP A 420 -11.20 -0.76 21.30
CA ASP A 420 -11.02 -1.92 22.17
C ASP A 420 -11.30 -1.53 23.63
N PRO A 421 -12.00 -2.36 24.42
CA PRO A 421 -12.27 -2.07 25.83
C PRO A 421 -11.02 -1.83 26.69
N ARG A 422 -9.84 -2.35 26.29
CA ARG A 422 -8.55 -2.06 26.95
C ARG A 422 -8.18 -0.59 26.91
N TYR A 423 -8.52 0.11 25.82
CA TYR A 423 -8.28 1.55 25.66
C TYR A 423 -9.54 2.36 25.97
N LEU A 424 -10.72 1.76 25.76
CA LEU A 424 -12.04 2.39 25.88
C LEU A 424 -12.92 1.62 26.90
N PRO A 425 -12.58 1.63 28.19
CA PRO A 425 -13.32 0.90 29.22
C PRO A 425 -14.76 1.38 29.38
N GLY A 426 -15.58 0.57 30.05
CA GLY A 426 -17.02 0.78 30.16
C GLY A 426 -17.73 0.48 28.84
N ASN A 427 -18.76 1.26 28.50
CA ASN A 427 -19.50 1.15 27.25
C ASN A 427 -18.90 1.96 26.09
N ARG A 428 -17.72 2.59 26.28
CA ARG A 428 -17.14 3.51 25.29
C ARG A 428 -16.74 2.84 23.97
N ALA A 429 -16.20 1.62 24.04
CA ALA A 429 -15.87 0.86 22.84
C ALA A 429 -17.12 0.54 22.00
N GLU A 430 -18.20 0.11 22.66
CA GLU A 430 -19.51 -0.15 22.04
C GLU A 430 -20.06 1.13 21.40
N LEU A 431 -20.07 2.23 22.16
CA LEU A 431 -20.56 3.53 21.71
C LEU A 431 -19.81 4.02 20.46
N PHE A 432 -18.48 3.92 20.46
CA PHE A 432 -17.68 4.38 19.32
C PHE A 432 -17.89 3.48 18.10
N PHE A 433 -17.94 2.16 18.30
CA PHE A 433 -18.26 1.22 17.22
C PHE A 433 -19.65 1.50 16.61
N ASP A 434 -20.65 1.73 17.45
CA ASP A 434 -22.02 1.99 16.99
C ASP A 434 -22.13 3.24 16.15
N TRP A 435 -21.37 4.27 16.51
CA TRP A 435 -21.27 5.46 15.69
C TRP A 435 -20.61 5.19 14.33
N ILE A 436 -19.54 4.39 14.28
CA ILE A 436 -18.89 3.97 13.02
C ILE A 436 -19.87 3.16 12.16
N ARG A 437 -20.52 2.15 12.75
CA ARG A 437 -21.56 1.33 12.10
C ARG A 437 -22.67 2.17 11.52
N ASP A 438 -23.19 3.13 12.30
CA ASP A 438 -24.22 4.05 11.85
C ASP A 438 -23.77 4.90 10.66
N GLY A 439 -22.49 5.25 10.60
CA GLY A 439 -21.87 5.88 9.44
C GLY A 439 -22.00 5.04 8.17
N TYR A 440 -21.69 3.75 8.24
CA TYR A 440 -21.87 2.83 7.09
C TYR A 440 -23.34 2.59 6.74
N ARG A 441 -24.19 2.38 7.75
CA ARG A 441 -25.63 2.14 7.59
C ARG A 441 -26.31 3.30 6.87
N LYS A 442 -26.01 4.54 7.29
CA LYS A 442 -26.53 5.79 6.70
C LYS A 442 -25.75 6.26 5.46
N ASN A 443 -24.72 5.51 5.05
CA ASN A 443 -23.81 5.85 3.96
C ASN A 443 -23.23 7.29 4.05
N LEU A 444 -22.73 7.65 5.23
CA LEU A 444 -22.08 8.96 5.42
C LEU A 444 -20.77 9.01 4.64
N GLY A 445 -20.56 10.11 3.92
CA GLY A 445 -19.29 10.40 3.23
C GLY A 445 -18.11 10.33 4.19
N PHE A 446 -17.00 9.72 3.74
CA PHE A 446 -15.84 9.50 4.60
C PHE A 446 -15.17 10.80 5.04
N ASP A 447 -15.28 11.87 4.25
CA ASP A 447 -14.90 13.23 4.63
C ASP A 447 -15.61 13.68 5.92
N ARG A 448 -16.92 13.45 6.01
CA ARG A 448 -17.72 13.83 7.19
C ARG A 448 -17.32 12.99 8.40
N VAL A 449 -17.12 11.69 8.21
CA VAL A 449 -16.64 10.78 9.26
C VAL A 449 -15.28 11.24 9.80
N ALA A 450 -14.31 11.49 8.90
CA ALA A 450 -12.98 11.95 9.27
C ALA A 450 -13.02 13.31 9.98
N ARG A 451 -13.78 14.27 9.44
CA ARG A 451 -13.93 15.59 10.05
C ARG A 451 -14.57 15.51 11.43
N SER A 452 -15.62 14.70 11.61
CA SER A 452 -16.24 14.49 12.92
C SER A 452 -15.24 13.93 13.92
N ILE A 453 -14.53 12.85 13.58
CA ILE A 453 -13.49 12.26 14.43
C ILE A 453 -12.44 13.30 14.86
N LEU A 454 -11.92 14.06 13.90
CA LEU A 454 -10.78 14.96 14.15
C LEU A 454 -11.15 16.25 14.87
N THR A 455 -12.43 16.59 14.96
CA THR A 455 -12.89 17.87 15.56
C THR A 455 -13.76 17.71 16.79
N SER A 456 -14.31 16.51 17.06
CA SER A 456 -15.15 16.26 18.23
C SER A 456 -14.45 16.51 19.57
N LEU A 457 -15.20 17.06 20.52
CA LEU A 457 -14.84 17.37 21.90
C LEU A 457 -16.01 16.99 22.82
N GLY A 458 -15.75 16.91 24.12
CA GLY A 458 -16.74 16.63 25.15
C GLY A 458 -16.52 15.30 25.85
N ASP A 459 -17.50 14.91 26.66
CA ASP A 459 -17.48 13.65 27.40
C ASP A 459 -17.59 12.46 26.45
N ALA A 460 -16.54 11.65 26.38
CA ALA A 460 -16.42 10.47 25.53
C ALA A 460 -17.40 9.34 25.90
N THR A 461 -18.12 9.43 27.01
CA THR A 461 -19.26 8.54 27.33
C THR A 461 -20.54 8.91 26.58
N GLN A 462 -20.61 10.12 26.00
CA GLN A 462 -21.76 10.64 25.26
C GLN A 462 -21.41 11.01 23.81
N VAL A 463 -20.20 11.54 23.60
CA VAL A 463 -19.71 12.00 22.31
C VAL A 463 -18.85 10.91 21.67
N ALA A 464 -19.50 9.97 20.99
CA ALA A 464 -18.84 8.78 20.43
C ALA A 464 -17.51 9.06 19.66
N PRO A 465 -17.41 10.05 18.74
CA PRO A 465 -16.19 10.25 17.96
C PRO A 465 -15.00 10.77 18.77
N SER A 466 -15.21 11.38 19.95
CA SER A 466 -14.09 11.86 20.78
C SER A 466 -13.26 10.71 21.34
N ASN A 467 -13.81 9.48 21.40
CA ASN A 467 -13.08 8.28 21.80
C ASN A 467 -11.87 7.98 20.91
N TYR A 468 -11.83 8.47 19.66
CA TYR A 468 -10.64 8.35 18.81
C TYR A 468 -9.39 8.92 19.50
N PHE A 469 -9.52 10.07 20.18
CA PHE A 469 -8.41 10.65 20.94
C PHE A 469 -8.02 9.81 22.16
N CYS A 470 -8.99 9.13 22.78
CA CYS A 470 -8.81 8.29 23.96
C CYS A 470 -8.14 6.93 23.67
N THR A 471 -7.99 6.55 22.40
CA THR A 471 -7.28 5.31 22.01
C THR A 471 -5.75 5.45 22.03
N THR A 472 -5.23 6.65 22.27
CA THR A 472 -3.79 6.97 22.27
C THR A 472 -3.38 7.61 23.57
N GLU A 473 -2.15 7.36 24.02
CA GLU A 473 -1.68 7.86 25.31
C GLU A 473 -1.20 9.31 25.23
N ASN A 474 -0.61 9.69 24.09
CA ASN A 474 0.05 10.99 23.92
C ASN A 474 -0.16 11.58 22.52
N THR A 475 0.30 12.82 22.32
CA THR A 475 0.18 13.55 21.05
C THR A 475 0.99 12.88 19.94
N GLN A 476 2.12 12.23 20.26
CA GLN A 476 2.95 11.56 19.26
C GLN A 476 2.21 10.37 18.65
N GLU A 477 1.66 9.49 19.47
CA GLU A 477 0.84 8.35 19.01
C GLU A 477 -0.36 8.81 18.20
N LEU A 478 -1.05 9.87 18.64
CA LEU A 478 -2.17 10.43 17.88
C LEU A 478 -1.73 10.95 16.50
N THR A 479 -0.56 11.59 16.43
CA THR A 479 0.02 12.11 15.18
C THR A 479 0.34 10.97 14.23
N GLU A 480 1.01 9.93 14.73
CA GLU A 480 1.40 8.75 13.97
C GLU A 480 0.16 7.98 13.49
N MET A 481 -0.81 7.72 14.38
CA MET A 481 -2.06 7.03 14.05
C MET A 481 -2.90 7.81 13.04
N THR A 482 -3.07 9.12 13.23
CA THR A 482 -3.86 9.96 12.30
C THR A 482 -3.23 10.01 10.90
N SER A 483 -1.91 10.08 10.83
CA SER A 483 -1.20 10.09 9.54
C SER A 483 -1.32 8.73 8.83
N GLN A 484 -1.22 7.63 9.57
CA GLN A 484 -1.37 6.30 8.99
C GLN A 484 -2.82 6.02 8.56
N VAL A 485 -3.81 6.42 9.37
CA VAL A 485 -5.24 6.21 9.08
C VAL A 485 -5.71 7.08 7.93
N PHE A 486 -5.41 8.39 7.89
CA PHE A 486 -6.05 9.29 6.92
C PHE A 486 -5.13 9.80 5.80
N ILE A 487 -3.81 9.68 5.94
CA ILE A 487 -2.83 10.09 4.92
C ILE A 487 -2.21 8.85 4.25
N GLY A 488 -2.21 7.70 4.92
CA GLY A 488 -1.56 6.47 4.42
C GLY A 488 -0.04 6.52 4.48
N SER A 489 0.53 7.37 5.35
CA SER A 489 1.98 7.53 5.51
C SER A 489 2.42 7.20 6.94
N ARG A 490 3.50 6.43 7.06
CA ARG A 490 4.08 6.00 8.33
C ARG A 490 5.12 7.01 8.82
N LEU A 491 4.65 8.05 9.52
CA LEU A 491 5.51 9.17 9.92
C LEU A 491 6.44 8.89 11.12
N ALA A 492 6.39 7.71 11.74
CA ALA A 492 7.21 7.41 12.93
C ALA A 492 8.72 7.62 12.69
N CYS A 493 9.25 7.27 11.52
CA CYS A 493 10.66 7.54 11.20
C CYS A 493 10.97 9.04 11.08
N ALA A 494 9.98 9.87 10.72
CA ALA A 494 10.14 11.32 10.61
C ALA A 494 10.30 12.01 11.98
N LYS A 495 9.98 11.33 13.07
CA LYS A 495 10.08 11.86 14.44
C LYS A 495 11.49 12.27 14.83
N CYS A 496 12.48 11.45 14.50
CA CYS A 496 13.87 11.66 14.92
C CYS A 496 14.73 12.33 13.84
N HIS A 497 14.38 12.16 12.57
CA HIS A 497 15.10 12.67 11.39
C HIS A 497 14.14 12.69 10.19
N ASN A 498 14.47 13.31 9.04
CA ASN A 498 13.58 13.21 7.86
C ASN A 498 13.41 11.75 7.41
N HIS A 499 12.26 11.40 6.86
CA HIS A 499 11.97 10.03 6.46
C HIS A 499 13.00 9.53 5.41
N PRO A 500 13.60 8.34 5.58
CA PRO A 500 14.70 7.88 4.71
C PRO A 500 14.24 7.42 3.32
N PHE A 501 12.95 7.12 3.15
CA PHE A 501 12.39 6.58 1.90
C PHE A 501 11.20 7.38 1.36
N GLU A 502 10.93 8.55 1.92
CA GLU A 502 9.82 9.43 1.54
C GLU A 502 10.23 10.91 1.64
N LYS A 503 9.35 11.79 1.16
CA LYS A 503 9.50 13.24 1.20
C LYS A 503 9.18 13.88 2.57
N TRP A 504 8.59 13.12 3.51
CA TRP A 504 8.22 13.66 4.81
C TRP A 504 9.44 14.02 5.65
N THR A 505 9.46 15.26 6.15
CA THR A 505 10.52 15.81 6.97
C THR A 505 10.18 15.74 8.45
N GLN A 506 11.19 15.91 9.30
CA GLN A 506 10.99 16.08 10.75
C GLN A 506 10.14 17.32 11.06
N ASN A 507 10.29 18.38 10.26
CA ASN A 507 9.42 19.55 10.36
C ASN A 507 7.95 19.18 10.13
N ASP A 508 7.66 18.40 9.09
CA ASP A 508 6.28 18.00 8.77
C ASP A 508 5.67 17.17 9.91
N TYR A 509 6.43 16.22 10.46
CA TYR A 509 6.00 15.42 11.62
C TYR A 509 5.57 16.31 12.79
N TYR A 510 6.44 17.25 13.20
CA TYR A 510 6.14 18.09 14.35
C TYR A 510 5.13 19.21 14.04
N SER A 511 4.99 19.60 12.77
CA SER A 511 3.91 20.49 12.32
C SER A 511 2.53 19.81 12.40
N ILE A 512 2.44 18.52 12.07
CA ILE A 512 1.19 17.76 12.28
C ILE A 512 0.97 17.54 13.78
N ALA A 513 2.01 17.22 14.56
CA ALA A 513 1.88 17.11 16.02
C ALA A 513 1.39 18.42 16.68
N ALA A 514 1.80 19.58 16.15
CA ALA A 514 1.36 20.89 16.63
C ALA A 514 -0.15 21.14 16.44
N VAL A 515 -0.82 20.41 15.54
CA VAL A 515 -2.30 20.43 15.38
C VAL A 515 -2.98 19.88 16.64
N PHE A 516 -2.44 18.79 17.18
CA PHE A 516 -3.04 18.06 18.30
C PHE A 516 -2.46 18.43 19.67
N ALA A 517 -1.48 19.34 19.72
CA ALA A 517 -0.76 19.74 20.93
C ALA A 517 -1.65 20.30 22.05
N ARG A 518 -2.83 20.81 21.69
CA ARG A 518 -3.80 21.39 22.63
C ARG A 518 -4.91 20.42 23.05
N VAL A 519 -4.93 19.19 22.54
CA VAL A 519 -5.92 18.18 22.94
C VAL A 519 -5.55 17.65 24.33
N LYS A 520 -6.44 17.83 25.30
CA LYS A 520 -6.35 17.25 26.65
C LYS A 520 -7.39 16.15 26.83
N ARG A 521 -7.01 15.13 27.60
CA ARG A 521 -7.82 13.94 27.89
C ARG A 521 -7.78 13.73 29.40
N ASN A 522 -8.89 13.95 30.08
CA ASN A 522 -9.02 13.76 31.53
C ASN A 522 -10.14 12.74 31.77
N ASP A 523 -9.79 11.51 32.12
CA ASP A 523 -10.70 10.36 32.25
C ASP A 523 -11.57 10.10 31.00
N THR A 524 -12.72 10.76 30.94
CA THR A 524 -13.67 10.71 29.82
C THR A 524 -13.76 12.01 29.04
N MET A 525 -13.26 13.13 29.57
CA MET A 525 -13.39 14.44 28.94
C MET A 525 -12.29 14.67 27.90
N VAL A 526 -12.68 15.04 26.68
CA VAL A 526 -11.77 15.52 25.63
C VAL A 526 -12.01 17.01 25.41
N GLU A 527 -11.01 17.83 25.71
CA GLU A 527 -11.11 19.29 25.65
C GLU A 527 -9.89 19.93 24.98
N LEU A 528 -10.00 21.22 24.67
CA LEU A 528 -8.88 22.01 24.17
C LEU A 528 -8.30 22.89 25.26
N SER A 529 -6.99 22.81 25.41
CA SER A 529 -6.24 23.76 26.21
C SER A 529 -5.98 25.06 25.45
N LYS A 530 -5.93 26.18 26.17
CA LYS A 530 -5.48 27.48 25.61
C LYS A 530 -3.98 27.50 25.31
N GLU A 531 -3.22 26.63 25.97
CA GLU A 531 -1.77 26.49 25.86
C GLU A 531 -1.41 25.12 25.28
N GLY A 532 -0.22 25.01 24.70
CA GLY A 532 0.26 23.79 24.07
C GLY A 532 0.92 24.10 22.75
N GLU A 533 2.25 24.10 22.77
CA GLU A 533 3.09 24.29 21.58
C GLU A 533 4.08 23.14 21.46
N VAL A 534 4.34 22.73 20.22
CA VAL A 534 5.33 21.69 19.91
C VAL A 534 6.61 22.38 19.45
N HIS A 535 7.73 21.98 20.03
CA HIS A 535 9.04 22.49 19.64
C HIS A 535 9.77 21.45 18.80
N HIS A 536 10.46 21.90 17.75
CA HIS A 536 11.39 21.05 17.03
C HIS A 536 12.51 20.57 17.97
N PRO A 537 12.86 19.27 18.01
CA PRO A 537 13.81 18.73 18.97
C PRO A 537 15.23 19.32 18.80
N SER A 538 15.68 19.53 17.55
CA SER A 538 17.02 20.08 17.27
C SER A 538 17.07 21.61 17.28
N THR A 539 16.11 22.30 16.64
CA THR A 539 16.15 23.76 16.49
C THR A 539 15.48 24.51 17.64
N ARG A 540 14.72 23.82 18.49
CA ARG A 540 13.89 24.38 19.58
C ARG A 540 12.84 25.40 19.13
N LYS A 541 12.69 25.63 17.83
CA LYS A 541 11.66 26.51 17.27
C LYS A 541 10.28 25.95 17.54
N VAL A 542 9.34 26.83 17.86
CA VAL A 542 7.91 26.51 17.91
C VAL A 542 7.45 26.15 16.50
N MET A 543 6.79 25.00 16.36
CA MET A 543 6.33 24.48 15.09
C MET A 543 5.00 25.09 14.70
N LYS A 544 4.91 25.54 13.44
CA LYS A 544 3.63 25.99 12.88
C LYS A 544 2.71 24.77 12.67
N PRO A 545 1.46 24.79 13.16
CA PRO A 545 0.50 23.72 12.90
C PRO A 545 0.28 23.51 11.40
N TRP A 546 0.24 22.25 10.98
CA TRP A 546 -0.01 21.88 9.59
C TRP A 546 -1.36 22.43 9.11
N ALA A 547 -1.41 22.89 7.86
CA ALA A 547 -2.58 23.47 7.19
C ALA A 547 -3.22 24.72 7.85
N SER A 548 -2.73 25.19 8.99
CA SER A 548 -3.28 26.37 9.67
C SER A 548 -2.73 27.67 9.08
N SER A 549 -3.59 28.68 8.93
CA SER A 549 -3.15 30.08 8.85
C SER A 549 -2.55 30.47 10.22
N SER A 550 -1.72 31.51 10.26
CA SER A 550 -0.94 31.90 11.46
C SER A 550 -1.77 32.40 12.65
N ASP A 551 -3.10 32.26 12.62
CA ASP A 551 -3.97 32.70 13.70
C ASP A 551 -3.84 31.77 14.92
N LYS A 552 -3.43 32.34 16.06
CA LYS A 552 -3.18 31.60 17.31
C LYS A 552 -4.46 31.20 18.05
N SER A 553 -5.61 31.75 17.64
CA SER A 553 -6.89 31.64 18.35
C SER A 553 -7.85 30.57 17.79
N ALA A 554 -7.70 30.16 16.53
CA ALA A 554 -8.58 29.18 15.89
C ALA A 554 -8.23 27.73 16.26
N ASP A 555 -9.23 26.85 16.34
CA ASP A 555 -9.03 25.40 16.54
C ASP A 555 -8.26 24.81 15.35
N ARG A 556 -6.97 24.50 15.59
CA ARG A 556 -6.01 24.00 14.60
C ARG A 556 -6.51 22.71 13.93
N ARG A 557 -7.31 21.92 14.63
CA ARG A 557 -7.83 20.64 14.12
C ARG A 557 -8.86 20.85 13.03
N ILE A 558 -9.63 21.93 13.08
CA ILE A 558 -10.62 22.26 12.03
C ILE A 558 -9.88 22.54 10.72
N ALA A 559 -8.87 23.41 10.74
CA ALA A 559 -8.07 23.71 9.55
C ALA A 559 -7.36 22.46 8.99
N PHE A 560 -6.84 21.60 9.87
CA PHE A 560 -6.25 20.33 9.46
C PHE A 560 -7.27 19.38 8.83
N ALA A 561 -8.45 19.23 9.43
CA ALA A 561 -9.51 18.37 8.92
C ALA A 561 -10.02 18.88 7.55
N ASP A 562 -10.22 20.19 7.41
CA ASP A 562 -10.67 20.79 6.15
C ASP A 562 -9.63 20.63 5.03
N TRP A 563 -8.33 20.75 5.34
CA TRP A 563 -7.25 20.43 4.38
C TRP A 563 -7.20 18.94 4.01
N LEU A 564 -7.39 18.08 5.00
CA LEU A 564 -7.30 16.63 4.82
C LEU A 564 -8.39 16.12 3.89
N VAL A 565 -9.62 16.59 4.08
CA VAL A 565 -10.80 16.13 3.32
C VAL A 565 -11.07 16.94 2.04
N ALA A 566 -10.21 17.89 1.70
CA ALA A 566 -10.29 18.61 0.44
C ALA A 566 -10.22 17.63 -0.76
N LYS A 567 -11.01 17.88 -1.81
CA LYS A 567 -11.11 16.99 -2.98
C LYS A 567 -9.79 16.85 -3.73
N GLU A 568 -8.97 17.88 -3.70
CA GLU A 568 -7.66 17.95 -4.35
C GLU A 568 -6.54 17.39 -3.45
N ASN A 569 -6.86 16.93 -2.22
CA ASN A 569 -5.88 16.34 -1.33
C ASN A 569 -5.33 15.03 -1.95
N PRO A 570 -4.00 14.90 -2.16
CA PRO A 570 -3.44 13.77 -2.88
C PRO A 570 -3.34 12.47 -2.07
N TYR A 571 -3.81 12.46 -0.80
CA TYR A 571 -3.63 11.35 0.13
C TYR A 571 -4.96 10.74 0.56
N PHE A 572 -5.91 11.57 1.01
CA PHE A 572 -7.12 11.13 1.71
C PHE A 572 -8.00 10.16 0.91
N ALA A 573 -8.32 10.51 -0.34
CA ALA A 573 -9.12 9.63 -1.20
C ALA A 573 -8.36 8.33 -1.55
N ARG A 574 -7.06 8.44 -1.85
CA ARG A 574 -6.22 7.31 -2.28
C ARG A 574 -6.07 6.24 -1.21
N VAL A 575 -5.86 6.64 0.04
CA VAL A 575 -5.68 5.67 1.13
C VAL A 575 -6.94 4.84 1.33
N GLU A 576 -8.12 5.46 1.26
CA GLU A 576 -9.38 4.76 1.50
C GLU A 576 -9.76 3.83 0.34
N VAL A 577 -9.68 4.29 -0.91
CA VAL A 577 -10.00 3.43 -2.06
C VAL A 577 -9.02 2.26 -2.17
N ASN A 578 -7.76 2.43 -1.74
CA ASN A 578 -6.80 1.34 -1.69
C ASN A 578 -7.12 0.30 -0.61
N ARG A 579 -7.66 0.71 0.54
CA ARG A 579 -8.16 -0.22 1.57
C ARG A 579 -9.37 -0.98 1.09
N ILE A 580 -10.36 -0.28 0.49
CA ILE A 580 -11.53 -0.92 -0.12
C ILE A 580 -11.07 -1.95 -1.16
N TRP A 581 -10.17 -1.56 -2.06
CA TRP A 581 -9.57 -2.46 -3.04
C TRP A 581 -8.92 -3.67 -2.37
N SER A 582 -8.04 -3.48 -1.39
CA SER A 582 -7.39 -4.58 -0.70
C SER A 582 -8.37 -5.53 -0.01
N HIS A 583 -9.46 -5.01 0.57
CA HIS A 583 -10.49 -5.83 1.19
C HIS A 583 -11.28 -6.66 0.17
N LEU A 584 -11.42 -6.21 -1.08
CA LEU A 584 -12.15 -6.96 -2.12
C LEU A 584 -11.23 -7.89 -2.94
N PHE A 585 -9.98 -7.48 -3.19
CA PHE A 585 -9.04 -8.19 -4.06
C PHE A 585 -7.97 -8.99 -3.31
N GLY A 586 -7.90 -8.87 -1.98
CA GLY A 586 -6.91 -9.55 -1.13
C GLY A 586 -5.55 -8.87 -1.10
N ARG A 587 -5.26 -7.97 -2.03
CA ARG A 587 -4.03 -7.18 -2.12
C ARG A 587 -4.31 -5.75 -2.56
N GLY A 588 -3.72 -4.76 -1.89
CA GLY A 588 -3.84 -3.35 -2.25
C GLY A 588 -3.17 -3.03 -3.58
N LEU A 589 -3.63 -1.97 -4.26
CA LEU A 589 -2.88 -1.35 -5.37
C LEU A 589 -1.53 -0.81 -4.86
N VAL A 590 -1.53 -0.23 -3.66
CA VAL A 590 -0.35 -0.04 -2.83
C VAL A 590 -0.37 -1.10 -1.75
N ASP A 591 0.71 -1.86 -1.63
CA ASP A 591 0.84 -2.95 -0.67
C ASP A 591 2.21 -2.86 0.04
N PRO A 592 2.27 -2.83 1.39
CA PRO A 592 1.16 -2.83 2.34
C PRO A 592 0.17 -1.65 2.18
N VAL A 593 -1.09 -1.86 2.56
CA VAL A 593 -2.22 -0.94 2.26
C VAL A 593 -2.09 0.48 2.81
N ASP A 594 -1.21 0.67 3.78
CA ASP A 594 -0.95 1.88 4.54
C ASP A 594 0.48 2.43 4.32
N ASP A 595 1.12 1.99 3.23
CA ASP A 595 2.53 2.28 2.94
C ASP A 595 2.69 3.13 1.66
N PHE A 596 2.01 4.28 1.60
CA PHE A 596 2.06 5.20 0.46
C PHE A 596 3.36 5.97 0.41
N ARG A 597 4.40 5.34 -0.16
CA ARG A 597 5.71 5.94 -0.38
C ARG A 597 5.96 6.16 -1.85
N SER A 598 6.71 7.20 -2.22
CA SER A 598 7.18 7.36 -3.60
C SER A 598 8.08 6.19 -4.05
N SER A 599 8.73 5.54 -3.09
CA SER A 599 9.53 4.33 -3.27
C SER A 599 8.73 3.02 -3.29
N ASN A 600 7.42 3.07 -3.00
CA ASN A 600 6.49 1.94 -3.06
C ASN A 600 5.30 2.31 -3.97
N PRO A 601 5.50 2.31 -5.30
CA PRO A 601 4.46 2.77 -6.22
C PRO A 601 3.23 1.85 -6.22
N PRO A 602 2.05 2.42 -6.49
CA PRO A 602 0.89 1.62 -6.85
C PRO A 602 1.18 0.70 -8.05
N SER A 603 0.69 -0.54 -8.01
CA SER A 603 0.79 -1.50 -9.11
C SER A 603 0.10 -1.00 -10.40
N ASN A 604 -0.91 -0.14 -10.24
CA ASN A 604 -1.58 0.57 -11.31
C ASN A 604 -1.91 2.02 -10.90
N VAL A 605 -1.00 2.95 -11.19
CA VAL A 605 -1.14 4.39 -10.84
C VAL A 605 -2.37 5.03 -11.49
N PRO A 606 -2.63 4.86 -12.81
CA PRO A 606 -3.85 5.39 -13.44
C PRO A 606 -5.13 4.93 -12.76
N LEU A 607 -5.23 3.64 -12.40
CA LEU A 607 -6.39 3.08 -11.71
C LEU A 607 -6.60 3.67 -10.32
N LEU A 608 -5.53 3.75 -9.51
CA LEU A 608 -5.63 4.35 -8.18
C LEU A 608 -6.09 5.81 -8.25
N ASN A 609 -5.58 6.58 -9.22
CA ASN A 609 -6.00 7.97 -9.42
C ASN A 609 -7.47 8.04 -9.83
N ALA A 610 -7.90 7.22 -10.80
CA ALA A 610 -9.28 7.20 -11.25
C ALA A 610 -10.26 6.82 -10.11
N LEU A 611 -9.91 5.84 -9.27
CA LEU A 611 -10.70 5.49 -8.08
C LEU A 611 -10.77 6.64 -7.07
N ALA A 612 -9.65 7.30 -6.79
CA ALA A 612 -9.60 8.43 -5.86
C ALA A 612 -10.40 9.63 -6.36
N ASP A 613 -10.30 9.95 -7.65
CA ASP A 613 -11.05 11.03 -8.30
C ASP A 613 -12.56 10.72 -8.29
N ASP A 614 -12.94 9.48 -8.60
CA ASP A 614 -14.33 9.02 -8.55
C ASP A 614 -14.92 9.10 -7.14
N PHE A 615 -14.13 8.70 -6.13
CA PHE A 615 -14.52 8.76 -4.72
C PHE A 615 -14.73 10.22 -4.27
N ALA A 616 -13.80 11.13 -4.58
CA ALA A 616 -13.92 12.54 -4.25
C ALA A 616 -15.09 13.23 -4.98
N LYS A 617 -15.36 12.82 -6.23
CA LYS A 617 -16.48 13.32 -7.04
C LYS A 617 -17.84 12.92 -6.45
N HIS A 618 -17.95 11.71 -5.92
CA HIS A 618 -19.17 11.17 -5.33
C HIS A 618 -19.28 11.41 -3.82
N GLY A 619 -18.67 12.50 -3.31
CA GLY A 619 -18.83 12.91 -1.91
C GLY A 619 -18.21 11.93 -0.90
N PHE A 620 -17.13 11.25 -1.29
CA PHE A 620 -16.44 10.25 -0.49
C PHE A 620 -17.37 9.10 -0.04
N ASP A 621 -18.29 8.69 -0.92
CA ASP A 621 -19.20 7.57 -0.74
C ASP A 621 -18.48 6.23 -0.91
N ARG A 622 -18.35 5.48 0.19
CA ARG A 622 -17.69 4.17 0.19
C ARG A 622 -18.52 3.11 -0.50
N ARG A 623 -19.85 3.14 -0.34
CA ARG A 623 -20.77 2.19 -0.95
C ARG A 623 -20.69 2.30 -2.47
N HIS A 624 -20.57 3.51 -3.01
CA HIS A 624 -20.35 3.77 -4.43
C HIS A 624 -19.08 3.09 -4.97
N ILE A 625 -17.95 3.21 -4.27
CA ILE A 625 -16.69 2.57 -4.70
C ILE A 625 -16.77 1.05 -4.57
N ILE A 626 -17.31 0.53 -3.46
CA ILE A 626 -17.50 -0.92 -3.26
C ILE A 626 -18.38 -1.49 -4.38
N ARG A 627 -19.51 -0.85 -4.67
CA ARG A 627 -20.42 -1.20 -5.76
C ARG A 627 -19.71 -1.21 -7.12
N THR A 628 -18.98 -0.14 -7.43
CA THR A 628 -18.23 0.00 -8.69
C THR A 628 -17.22 -1.12 -8.87
N LEU A 629 -16.51 -1.49 -7.81
CA LEU A 629 -15.55 -2.60 -7.82
C LEU A 629 -16.25 -3.95 -7.97
N CYS A 630 -17.29 -4.26 -7.18
CA CYS A 630 -17.99 -5.54 -7.26
C CYS A 630 -18.69 -5.77 -8.62
N LEU A 631 -19.14 -4.69 -9.28
CA LEU A 631 -19.74 -4.75 -10.62
C LEU A 631 -18.71 -4.92 -11.74
N SER A 632 -17.42 -4.65 -11.50
CA SER A 632 -16.38 -4.78 -12.50
C SER A 632 -16.20 -6.24 -12.94
N GLN A 633 -15.84 -6.45 -14.21
CA GLN A 633 -15.41 -7.76 -14.70
C GLN A 633 -14.16 -8.25 -13.94
N THR A 634 -13.29 -7.32 -13.55
CA THR A 634 -12.06 -7.57 -12.79
C THR A 634 -12.33 -8.26 -11.46
N TYR A 635 -13.31 -7.78 -10.68
CA TYR A 635 -13.72 -8.44 -9.43
C TYR A 635 -14.37 -9.80 -9.67
N GLN A 636 -15.03 -9.98 -10.81
CA GLN A 636 -15.73 -11.20 -11.17
C GLN A 636 -14.85 -12.24 -11.87
N ARG A 637 -13.52 -12.06 -11.90
CA ARG A 637 -12.59 -13.06 -12.45
C ARG A 637 -12.52 -14.30 -11.57
N SER A 638 -12.26 -15.44 -12.21
CA SER A 638 -11.89 -16.69 -11.53
C SER A 638 -10.52 -16.56 -10.87
N ALA A 639 -10.31 -17.26 -9.75
CA ALA A 639 -8.99 -17.46 -9.16
C ALA A 639 -8.12 -18.47 -9.92
N GLN A 640 -8.71 -19.24 -10.83
CA GLN A 640 -7.93 -20.16 -11.66
C GLN A 640 -7.07 -19.35 -12.64
N SER A 641 -5.75 -19.48 -12.51
CA SER A 641 -4.80 -18.86 -13.41
C SER A 641 -4.73 -19.59 -14.76
N ASN A 642 -4.32 -18.86 -15.79
CA ASN A 642 -3.95 -19.37 -17.10
C ASN A 642 -2.41 -19.32 -17.26
N PRO A 643 -1.84 -19.92 -18.32
CA PRO A 643 -0.38 -19.93 -18.52
C PRO A 643 0.29 -18.55 -18.58
N PHE A 644 -0.44 -17.50 -18.95
CA PHE A 644 0.10 -16.15 -19.11
C PHE A 644 0.10 -15.33 -17.82
N ASN A 645 -0.80 -15.62 -16.87
CA ASN A 645 -0.94 -14.91 -15.59
C ASN A 645 -0.55 -15.71 -14.34
N LYS A 646 -0.03 -16.92 -14.50
CA LYS A 646 0.49 -17.72 -13.40
C LYS A 646 1.56 -16.95 -12.62
N GLY A 647 1.37 -16.83 -11.29
CA GLY A 647 2.30 -16.14 -10.39
C GLY A 647 2.17 -14.61 -10.39
N GLU A 648 1.20 -14.05 -11.10
CA GLU A 648 0.90 -12.61 -11.09
C GLU A 648 -0.24 -12.33 -10.10
N ASP A 649 0.05 -11.73 -8.95
CA ASP A 649 -0.94 -11.46 -7.90
C ASP A 649 -1.14 -9.96 -7.60
N ARG A 650 -0.55 -9.06 -8.41
CA ARG A 650 -0.46 -7.61 -8.14
C ARG A 650 -1.34 -6.74 -9.04
N LEU A 651 -1.69 -7.23 -10.22
CA LEU A 651 -2.37 -6.50 -11.29
C LEU A 651 -3.83 -6.93 -11.46
N ALA A 652 -4.34 -7.75 -10.53
CA ALA A 652 -5.69 -8.33 -10.58
C ALA A 652 -5.96 -9.09 -11.89
N SER A 653 -4.95 -9.78 -12.43
CA SER A 653 -5.09 -10.66 -13.60
C SER A 653 -6.06 -11.83 -13.34
N HIS A 654 -6.22 -12.22 -12.08
CA HIS A 654 -7.16 -13.21 -11.56
C HIS A 654 -7.53 -12.83 -10.12
N MET A 655 -8.55 -13.48 -9.55
CA MET A 655 -8.85 -13.28 -8.13
C MET A 655 -7.80 -13.97 -7.26
N VAL A 656 -7.28 -13.27 -6.25
CA VAL A 656 -6.33 -13.85 -5.31
C VAL A 656 -7.08 -14.71 -4.30
N VAL A 657 -6.66 -15.96 -4.15
CA VAL A 657 -7.20 -16.86 -3.11
C VAL A 657 -6.68 -16.43 -1.75
N ARG A 658 -7.57 -16.29 -0.77
CA ARG A 658 -7.21 -15.88 0.59
C ARG A 658 -7.93 -16.70 1.65
N LEU A 659 -7.27 -16.91 2.78
CA LEU A 659 -7.88 -17.52 3.95
C LEU A 659 -9.01 -16.61 4.47
N LEU A 660 -10.12 -17.18 4.92
CA LEU A 660 -11.14 -16.43 5.65
C LEU A 660 -10.54 -15.76 6.88
N SER A 661 -10.97 -14.54 7.22
CA SER A 661 -10.56 -13.92 8.49
C SER A 661 -10.99 -14.80 9.67
N ALA A 662 -10.32 -14.66 10.81
CA ALA A 662 -10.66 -15.38 12.03
C ALA A 662 -12.17 -15.33 12.36
N GLU A 663 -12.75 -14.14 12.28
CA GLU A 663 -14.17 -13.88 12.55
C GLU A 663 -15.07 -14.52 11.49
N GLN A 664 -14.73 -14.35 10.20
CA GLN A 664 -15.48 -14.97 9.10
C GLN A 664 -15.46 -16.50 9.19
N LEU A 665 -14.32 -17.09 9.54
CA LEU A 665 -14.18 -18.54 9.67
C LEU A 665 -14.98 -19.08 10.85
N GLN A 666 -14.96 -18.41 12.00
CA GLN A 666 -15.78 -18.80 13.15
C GLN A 666 -17.28 -18.77 12.80
N ASP A 667 -17.74 -17.69 12.18
CA ASP A 667 -19.16 -17.57 11.79
C ASP A 667 -19.52 -18.58 10.68
N ALA A 668 -18.63 -18.80 9.71
CA ALA A 668 -18.82 -19.79 8.65
C ALA A 668 -18.94 -21.22 9.20
N ILE A 669 -18.11 -21.57 10.20
CA ILE A 669 -18.23 -22.86 10.90
C ILE A 669 -19.61 -22.92 11.55
N GLY A 670 -20.02 -21.89 12.28
CA GLY A 670 -21.32 -21.84 12.94
C GLY A 670 -22.53 -21.99 12.00
N TYR A 671 -22.45 -21.43 10.77
CA TYR A 671 -23.47 -21.61 9.74
C TYR A 671 -23.54 -23.05 9.25
N VAL A 672 -22.37 -23.63 8.94
CA VAL A 672 -22.27 -25.00 8.41
C VAL A 672 -22.63 -26.05 9.46
N THR A 673 -22.33 -25.80 10.73
CA THR A 673 -22.76 -26.63 11.86
C THR A 673 -24.17 -26.29 12.36
N ALA A 674 -24.86 -25.33 11.74
CA ALA A 674 -26.18 -24.86 12.15
C ALA A 674 -26.30 -24.44 13.63
N SER A 675 -25.18 -24.13 14.27
CA SER A 675 -25.13 -23.57 15.64
C SER A 675 -25.37 -22.07 15.61
N LEU A 676 -25.19 -21.42 14.45
CA LEU A 676 -25.61 -20.06 14.18
C LEU A 676 -26.79 -20.04 13.20
N PRO A 677 -27.82 -19.23 13.48
CA PRO A 677 -28.90 -18.98 12.53
C PRO A 677 -28.45 -18.03 11.41
N ASN A 678 -29.21 -17.99 10.31
CA ASN A 678 -28.93 -17.07 9.22
C ASN A 678 -29.21 -15.61 9.65
N ALA A 679 -28.19 -14.77 9.61
CA ALA A 679 -28.28 -13.38 10.06
C ALA A 679 -29.20 -12.53 9.17
N LEU A 680 -29.18 -12.75 7.85
CA LEU A 680 -29.98 -11.96 6.91
C LEU A 680 -31.47 -12.31 7.01
N GLU A 681 -31.79 -13.60 7.22
CA GLU A 681 -33.16 -14.04 7.51
C GLU A 681 -33.67 -13.41 8.82
N ARG A 682 -32.85 -13.44 9.88
CA ARG A 682 -33.18 -12.76 11.14
C ARG A 682 -33.39 -11.27 10.97
N GLN A 683 -32.57 -10.59 10.16
CA GLN A 683 -32.75 -9.17 9.87
C GLN A 683 -34.05 -8.90 9.11
N ARG A 684 -34.43 -9.76 8.15
CA ARG A 684 -35.73 -9.65 7.44
C ARG A 684 -36.90 -9.86 8.39
N GLU A 685 -36.80 -10.85 9.27
CA GLU A 685 -37.80 -11.11 10.31
C GLU A 685 -37.91 -9.91 11.26
N ALA A 686 -36.77 -9.40 11.76
CA ALA A 686 -36.72 -8.23 12.63
C ALA A 686 -37.37 -7.00 11.99
N ARG A 687 -37.11 -6.73 10.70
CA ARG A 687 -37.75 -5.64 9.96
C ARG A 687 -39.27 -5.80 9.88
N THR A 688 -39.74 -7.03 9.68
CA THR A 688 -41.18 -7.34 9.61
C THR A 688 -41.82 -7.14 10.99
N VAL A 689 -41.25 -7.75 12.03
CA VAL A 689 -41.70 -7.64 13.41
C VAL A 689 -41.69 -6.19 13.89
N ARG A 690 -40.61 -5.43 13.62
CA ARG A 690 -40.52 -4.00 13.95
C ARG A 690 -41.62 -3.18 13.25
N ARG A 691 -41.86 -3.42 11.97
CA ARG A 691 -42.91 -2.69 11.24
C ARG A 691 -44.28 -2.96 11.84
N GLU A 692 -44.60 -4.21 12.15
CA GLU A 692 -45.84 -4.58 12.81
C GLU A 692 -45.95 -3.98 14.21
N PHE A 693 -44.85 -3.96 14.96
CA PHE A 693 -44.75 -3.36 16.28
C PHE A 693 -45.01 -1.84 16.25
N GLU A 694 -44.33 -1.10 15.36
CA GLU A 694 -44.54 0.35 15.22
C GLU A 694 -45.95 0.68 14.72
N GLN A 695 -46.53 -0.13 13.83
CA GLN A 695 -47.93 0.03 13.41
C GLN A 695 -48.93 -0.17 14.55
N LYS A 696 -48.63 -1.02 15.52
CA LYS A 696 -49.45 -1.21 16.73
C LYS A 696 -49.27 -0.06 17.72
N ILE A 697 -48.03 0.31 18.02
CA ILE A 697 -47.72 1.37 18.98
C ILE A 697 -48.22 2.73 18.49
N SER A 698 -48.02 3.08 17.21
CA SER A 698 -48.46 4.37 16.67
C SER A 698 -49.97 4.60 16.71
N LYS A 699 -50.78 3.55 16.87
CA LYS A 699 -52.23 3.63 17.02
C LYS A 699 -52.68 3.72 18.49
N HIS A 700 -51.76 3.59 19.44
CA HIS A 700 -52.05 3.61 20.86
C HIS A 700 -51.98 5.04 21.42
N GLU A 701 -53.00 5.48 22.15
CA GLU A 701 -53.06 6.84 22.71
C GLU A 701 -51.91 7.14 23.68
N ARG A 702 -51.41 6.11 24.36
CA ARG A 702 -50.26 6.16 25.30
C ARG A 702 -48.94 5.69 24.67
N SER A 703 -48.75 5.88 23.36
CA SER A 703 -47.59 5.33 22.63
C SER A 703 -46.22 5.70 23.20
N ASP A 704 -46.04 6.94 23.67
CA ASP A 704 -44.76 7.39 24.24
C ASP A 704 -44.48 6.77 25.61
N GLU A 705 -45.50 6.62 26.45
CA GLU A 705 -45.39 5.94 27.74
C GLU A 705 -45.05 4.45 27.57
N ILE A 706 -45.66 3.80 26.57
CA ILE A 706 -45.32 2.42 26.21
C ILE A 706 -43.85 2.31 25.79
N ARG A 707 -43.36 3.22 24.93
CA ARG A 707 -41.95 3.23 24.51
C ARG A 707 -41.00 3.41 25.69
N MET A 708 -41.31 4.32 26.61
CA MET A 708 -40.52 4.53 27.82
C MET A 708 -40.55 3.31 28.74
N ALA A 709 -41.71 2.70 28.94
CA ALA A 709 -41.87 1.50 29.76
C ALA A 709 -41.12 0.28 29.19
N LEU A 710 -41.07 0.12 27.87
CA LEU A 710 -40.34 -0.97 27.22
C LEU A 710 -38.82 -0.86 27.36
N GLN A 711 -38.28 0.35 27.52
CA GLN A 711 -36.85 0.58 27.73
C GLN A 711 -36.40 0.32 29.17
N LYS A 712 -37.33 0.25 30.13
CA LYS A 712 -37.02 -0.01 31.53
C LYS A 712 -36.80 -1.51 31.80
N PRO A 713 -35.85 -1.87 32.67
CA PRO A 713 -35.75 -3.22 33.24
C PRO A 713 -37.08 -3.62 33.91
N GLU A 714 -37.45 -4.89 33.83
CA GLU A 714 -38.75 -5.36 34.33
C GLU A 714 -38.97 -5.09 35.83
N GLY A 715 -37.92 -5.16 36.64
CA GLY A 715 -37.95 -4.83 38.07
C GLY A 715 -38.08 -3.34 38.41
N GLU A 716 -37.99 -2.46 37.42
CA GLU A 716 -38.09 -0.99 37.57
C GLU A 716 -39.38 -0.41 36.98
N LYS A 717 -40.23 -1.26 36.37
CA LYS A 717 -41.52 -0.84 35.82
C LYS A 717 -42.55 -0.71 36.93
N THR A 718 -43.34 0.36 36.91
CA THR A 718 -44.50 0.50 37.81
C THR A 718 -45.58 -0.53 37.46
N GLY A 719 -46.54 -0.78 38.36
CA GLY A 719 -47.66 -1.67 38.08
C GLY A 719 -48.49 -1.26 36.86
N GLU A 720 -48.62 0.04 36.63
CA GLU A 720 -49.31 0.60 35.46
C GLU A 720 -48.49 0.44 34.18
N GLU A 721 -47.16 0.64 34.25
CA GLU A 721 -46.24 0.40 33.13
C GLU A 721 -46.23 -1.08 32.73
N LEU A 722 -46.21 -2.00 33.71
CA LEU A 722 -46.30 -3.45 33.48
C LEU A 722 -47.60 -3.82 32.76
N GLN A 723 -48.73 -3.24 33.18
CA GLN A 723 -50.02 -3.46 32.54
C GLN A 723 -50.03 -2.94 31.10
N LEU A 724 -49.51 -1.73 30.87
CA LEU A 724 -49.38 -1.12 29.55
C LEU A 724 -48.56 -1.94 28.56
N VAL A 725 -47.46 -2.56 28.99
CA VAL A 725 -46.60 -3.37 28.11
C VAL A 725 -47.06 -4.83 27.98
N GLN A 726 -47.94 -5.30 28.88
CA GLN A 726 -48.61 -6.59 28.77
C GLN A 726 -49.79 -6.54 27.79
N GLU A 727 -50.44 -5.38 27.65
CA GLU A 727 -51.46 -5.17 26.62
C GLU A 727 -50.93 -5.54 25.23
N GLN A 728 -51.70 -6.33 24.49
CA GLN A 728 -51.38 -6.79 23.13
C GLN A 728 -50.02 -7.51 22.97
N ASN A 729 -49.48 -8.07 24.05
CA ASN A 729 -48.24 -8.85 24.06
C ASN A 729 -46.99 -8.05 23.62
N LEU A 730 -46.96 -6.74 23.90
CA LEU A 730 -45.90 -5.84 23.44
C LEU A 730 -44.53 -6.19 24.05
N ASN A 731 -44.48 -6.65 25.31
CA ASN A 731 -43.24 -7.18 25.92
C ASN A 731 -42.63 -8.34 25.13
N ALA A 732 -43.43 -9.32 24.72
CA ALA A 732 -42.90 -10.47 23.97
C ALA A 732 -42.45 -10.08 22.57
N VAL A 733 -43.16 -9.16 21.91
CA VAL A 733 -42.75 -8.62 20.61
C VAL A 733 -41.43 -7.85 20.73
N HIS A 734 -41.29 -7.02 21.77
CA HIS A 734 -40.05 -6.30 22.05
C HIS A 734 -38.89 -7.25 22.38
N ALA A 735 -39.12 -8.27 23.20
CA ALA A 735 -38.12 -9.29 23.52
C ALA A 735 -37.72 -10.09 22.27
N ARG A 736 -38.67 -10.48 21.42
CA ARG A 736 -38.40 -11.15 20.14
C ARG A 736 -37.62 -10.26 19.18
N LEU A 737 -37.94 -8.96 19.13
CA LEU A 737 -37.18 -8.01 18.31
C LEU A 737 -35.74 -7.87 18.82
N ALA A 738 -35.55 -7.73 20.14
CA ALA A 738 -34.24 -7.68 20.76
C ALA A 738 -33.42 -8.95 20.50
N GLU A 739 -34.07 -10.12 20.59
CA GLU A 739 -33.47 -11.40 20.20
C GLU A 739 -33.04 -11.35 18.74
N LEU A 740 -33.94 -11.08 17.79
CA LEU A 740 -33.64 -11.10 16.35
C LEU A 740 -32.53 -10.12 15.94
N GLU A 741 -32.44 -8.98 16.62
CA GLU A 741 -31.44 -7.93 16.39
C GLU A 741 -30.12 -8.14 17.16
N ASP A 742 -30.03 -9.20 17.97
CA ASP A 742 -28.81 -9.50 18.70
C ASP A 742 -27.67 -9.91 17.75
N ARG A 743 -26.84 -8.91 17.45
CA ARG A 743 -25.61 -9.04 16.67
C ARG A 743 -24.49 -9.74 17.43
N GLN A 744 -24.56 -9.87 18.75
CA GLN A 744 -23.50 -10.47 19.55
C GLN A 744 -23.33 -11.96 19.25
N LEU A 745 -24.24 -12.57 18.50
CA LEU A 745 -24.09 -13.96 18.06
C LEU A 745 -23.01 -14.16 17.00
N PHE A 746 -22.68 -13.15 16.20
CA PHE A 746 -21.78 -13.26 15.06
C PHE A 746 -20.46 -12.53 15.33
N ALA A 747 -19.32 -13.23 15.27
CA ALA A 747 -18.01 -12.64 15.47
C ALA A 747 -17.74 -11.48 14.50
N THR A 748 -18.22 -11.59 13.26
CA THR A 748 -18.10 -10.53 12.22
C THR A 748 -18.95 -9.29 12.48
N GLN A 749 -19.89 -9.35 13.43
CA GLN A 749 -20.80 -8.25 13.76
C GLN A 749 -20.56 -7.65 15.14
N ARG A 750 -19.68 -8.24 15.95
CA ARG A 750 -19.32 -7.74 17.27
C ARG A 750 -18.41 -6.51 17.18
N PRO A 751 -18.58 -5.53 18.08
CA PRO A 751 -17.68 -4.37 18.17
C PRO A 751 -16.23 -4.74 18.46
N TYR A 752 -16.07 -5.70 19.36
CA TYR A 752 -14.81 -6.34 19.72
C TYR A 752 -15.08 -7.84 19.88
N PRO A 753 -14.73 -8.67 18.88
CA PRO A 753 -14.88 -10.11 19.01
C PRO A 753 -14.07 -10.62 20.21
N GLU A 754 -14.55 -11.68 20.86
CA GLU A 754 -13.87 -12.25 22.03
C GLU A 754 -12.44 -12.69 21.65
N ARG A 755 -11.49 -12.60 22.58
CA ARG A 755 -10.12 -13.06 22.32
C ARG A 755 -9.99 -14.54 22.66
N SER A 756 -10.71 -15.37 21.91
CA SER A 756 -10.63 -16.83 22.07
C SER A 756 -9.32 -17.37 21.49
N PRO A 757 -8.80 -18.50 22.00
CA PRO A 757 -7.61 -19.12 21.41
C PRO A 757 -7.80 -19.49 19.93
N PHE A 758 -9.04 -19.73 19.49
CA PHE A 758 -9.34 -19.95 18.07
C PHE A 758 -9.10 -18.67 17.27
N LEU A 759 -9.72 -17.56 17.63
CA LEU A 759 -9.61 -16.31 16.88
C LEU A 759 -8.16 -15.79 16.80
N LEU A 760 -7.39 -15.94 17.88
CA LEU A 760 -5.97 -15.56 17.91
C LEU A 760 -5.12 -16.42 16.95
N THR A 761 -5.31 -17.74 16.92
CA THR A 761 -4.60 -18.65 15.98
C THR A 761 -4.88 -18.29 14.51
N PHE A 762 -6.08 -17.80 14.20
CA PHE A 762 -6.47 -17.38 12.85
C PHE A 762 -6.20 -15.90 12.54
N GLY A 763 -5.40 -15.22 13.37
CA GLY A 763 -4.89 -13.89 13.05
C GLY A 763 -5.83 -12.73 13.40
N GLN A 764 -6.68 -12.88 14.43
CA GLN A 764 -7.40 -11.74 15.02
C GLN A 764 -6.40 -10.62 15.41
N PRO A 765 -6.65 -9.37 15.00
CA PRO A 765 -5.71 -8.28 15.25
C PRO A 765 -5.63 -7.94 16.74
N GLU A 766 -4.45 -7.47 17.17
CA GLU A 766 -4.27 -7.02 18.55
C GLU A 766 -4.79 -5.60 18.79
N ARG A 767 -5.08 -4.84 17.72
CA ARG A 767 -5.51 -3.43 17.76
C ARG A 767 -4.49 -2.54 18.49
N LYS A 768 -3.20 -2.87 18.41
CA LYS A 768 -2.11 -2.09 19.04
C LYS A 768 -1.66 -0.94 18.15
N SER A 769 -1.75 -1.12 16.84
CA SER A 769 -1.38 -0.17 15.80
C SER A 769 -2.44 -0.17 14.70
N PRO A 770 -2.60 0.93 13.95
CA PRO A 770 -3.52 0.99 12.80
C PRO A 770 -2.93 0.27 11.56
N CYS A 771 -2.16 -0.82 11.75
CA CYS A 771 -1.55 -1.58 10.66
C CYS A 771 -2.44 -2.75 10.24
N ALA A 772 -2.73 -2.85 8.94
CA ALA A 772 -3.39 -4.04 8.38
C ALA A 772 -2.53 -5.31 8.55
N CYS A 773 -1.21 -5.15 8.69
CA CYS A 773 -0.26 -6.23 8.93
C CYS A 773 -0.44 -6.95 10.27
N GLU A 774 -1.24 -6.43 11.22
CA GLU A 774 -1.56 -7.15 12.46
C GLU A 774 -2.41 -8.40 12.20
N ARG A 775 -3.13 -8.45 11.07
CA ARG A 775 -3.87 -9.65 10.67
C ARG A 775 -2.92 -10.62 9.97
N ALA A 776 -2.60 -11.73 10.64
CA ALA A 776 -1.82 -12.80 10.03
C ALA A 776 -2.69 -13.57 9.03
N ALA A 777 -2.33 -13.50 7.74
CA ALA A 777 -3.06 -14.15 6.66
C ALA A 777 -2.38 -15.44 6.16
N GLU A 778 -1.18 -15.76 6.66
CA GLU A 778 -0.44 -16.94 6.24
C GLU A 778 -0.97 -18.21 6.93
N PRO A 779 -1.23 -19.30 6.18
CA PRO A 779 -1.63 -20.57 6.75
C PRO A 779 -0.56 -21.15 7.68
N THR A 780 -0.95 -21.63 8.86
CA THR A 780 -0.02 -22.26 9.81
C THR A 780 -0.41 -23.71 10.14
N LEU A 781 0.56 -24.49 10.64
CA LEU A 781 0.29 -25.83 11.15
C LEU A 781 -0.68 -25.80 12.34
N ASP A 782 -0.57 -24.79 13.20
CA ASP A 782 -1.46 -24.62 14.36
C ASP A 782 -2.92 -24.42 13.94
N GLN A 783 -3.16 -23.58 12.91
CA GLN A 783 -4.50 -23.42 12.31
C GLN A 783 -5.07 -24.75 11.80
N SER A 784 -4.24 -25.55 11.12
CA SER A 784 -4.66 -26.85 10.59
C SER A 784 -5.01 -27.83 11.71
N LEU A 785 -4.19 -27.91 12.76
CA LEU A 785 -4.46 -28.75 13.94
C LEU A 785 -5.71 -28.31 14.70
N ARG A 786 -5.96 -26.99 14.76
CA ARG A 786 -7.15 -26.42 15.38
C ARG A 786 -8.43 -26.81 14.64
N MET A 787 -8.42 -26.87 13.30
CA MET A 787 -9.57 -27.33 12.52
C MET A 787 -9.80 -28.83 12.63
N LEU A 788 -8.73 -29.63 12.62
CA LEU A 788 -8.84 -31.09 12.63
C LEU A 788 -9.30 -31.62 14.00
N ASN A 789 -8.68 -31.13 15.08
CA ASN A 789 -8.78 -31.73 16.41
C ASN A 789 -9.15 -30.72 17.52
N GLY A 790 -9.50 -29.48 17.17
CA GLY A 790 -9.82 -28.44 18.14
C GLY A 790 -11.13 -28.73 18.87
N LYS A 791 -11.14 -28.50 20.20
CA LYS A 791 -12.34 -28.67 21.04
C LYS A 791 -13.55 -27.86 20.55
N GLU A 792 -13.30 -26.65 20.07
CA GLU A 792 -14.33 -25.73 19.57
C GLU A 792 -15.09 -26.34 18.39
N VAL A 793 -14.35 -26.72 17.34
CA VAL A 793 -14.93 -27.31 16.12
C VAL A 793 -15.65 -28.62 16.45
N HIS A 794 -15.06 -29.46 17.30
CA HIS A 794 -15.71 -30.72 17.71
C HIS A 794 -17.01 -30.47 18.50
N HIS A 795 -17.06 -29.46 19.38
CA HIS A 795 -18.27 -29.12 20.13
C HIS A 795 -19.39 -28.66 19.19
N LEU A 796 -19.10 -27.76 18.25
CA LEU A 796 -20.07 -27.26 17.26
C LEU A 796 -20.55 -28.37 16.32
N LEU A 797 -19.66 -29.29 15.92
CA LEU A 797 -20.02 -30.47 15.12
C LEU A 797 -21.04 -31.36 15.85
N GLN A 798 -20.91 -31.56 17.16
CA GLN A 798 -21.87 -32.36 17.92
C GLN A 798 -23.25 -31.69 17.96
N GLN A 799 -23.30 -30.37 18.17
CA GLN A 799 -24.56 -29.61 18.16
C GLN A 799 -25.26 -29.67 16.80
N SER A 800 -24.51 -29.70 15.70
CA SER A 800 -25.08 -29.75 14.35
C SER A 800 -26.01 -30.93 14.10
N MET A 801 -25.83 -32.02 14.86
CA MET A 801 -26.62 -33.23 14.70
C MET A 801 -28.07 -33.06 15.16
N GLU A 802 -28.39 -32.12 16.04
CA GLU A 802 -29.78 -31.81 16.41
C GLU A 802 -30.63 -31.45 15.17
N LYS A 803 -30.03 -30.73 14.22
CA LYS A 803 -30.68 -30.34 12.96
C LYS A 803 -30.54 -31.42 11.88
N PHE A 804 -29.34 -31.96 11.69
CA PHE A 804 -29.04 -32.77 10.51
C PHE A 804 -29.37 -34.27 10.67
N ALA A 805 -29.37 -34.80 11.89
CA ALA A 805 -29.73 -36.21 12.13
C ALA A 805 -31.09 -36.60 11.53
N PRO A 806 -32.19 -35.82 11.70
CA PRO A 806 -33.51 -36.19 11.18
C PRO A 806 -33.67 -36.05 9.65
N GLN A 807 -32.76 -35.36 8.95
CA GLN A 807 -32.89 -35.12 7.51
C GLN A 807 -32.56 -36.36 6.66
N LYS A 808 -33.14 -36.46 5.45
CA LYS A 808 -32.73 -37.49 4.48
C LYS A 808 -31.35 -37.17 3.91
N SER A 809 -30.61 -38.20 3.50
CA SER A 809 -29.22 -38.06 3.01
C SER A 809 -29.06 -37.02 1.89
N ASN A 810 -29.96 -37.01 0.91
CA ASN A 810 -29.91 -36.02 -0.18
C ASN A 810 -30.22 -34.60 0.29
N ASP A 811 -31.27 -34.40 1.08
CA ASP A 811 -31.67 -33.08 1.57
C ASP A 811 -30.56 -32.46 2.45
N PHE A 812 -29.99 -33.29 3.33
CA PHE A 812 -28.82 -32.95 4.14
C PHE A 812 -27.63 -32.53 3.27
N LEU A 813 -27.29 -33.34 2.27
CA LEU A 813 -26.12 -33.07 1.43
C LEU A 813 -26.29 -31.79 0.62
N GLU A 814 -27.48 -31.55 0.04
CA GLU A 814 -27.75 -30.33 -0.70
C GLU A 814 -27.72 -29.09 0.20
N GLU A 815 -28.35 -29.13 1.38
CA GLU A 815 -28.32 -28.02 2.32
C GLU A 815 -26.89 -27.71 2.79
N LEU A 816 -26.10 -28.74 3.09
CA LEU A 816 -24.73 -28.62 3.54
C LEU A 816 -23.83 -27.97 2.47
N TYR A 817 -23.91 -28.42 1.23
CA TYR A 817 -23.13 -27.86 0.12
C TYR A 817 -23.56 -26.43 -0.24
N LEU A 818 -24.86 -26.15 -0.24
CA LEU A 818 -25.36 -24.80 -0.52
C LEU A 818 -24.93 -23.81 0.58
N THR A 819 -24.91 -24.23 1.85
CA THR A 819 -24.46 -23.37 2.96
C THR A 819 -22.95 -23.18 2.94
N ALA A 820 -22.16 -24.25 2.78
CA ALA A 820 -20.70 -24.19 2.86
C ALA A 820 -20.05 -23.54 1.63
N TYR A 821 -20.56 -23.89 0.44
CA TYR A 821 -19.92 -23.58 -0.85
C TYR A 821 -20.78 -22.73 -1.78
N ALA A 822 -22.04 -22.47 -1.44
CA ALA A 822 -22.99 -21.75 -2.30
C ALA A 822 -23.23 -22.43 -3.67
N ARG A 823 -23.07 -23.76 -3.74
CA ARG A 823 -23.33 -24.60 -4.92
C ARG A 823 -23.95 -25.93 -4.52
N LEU A 824 -24.51 -26.64 -5.49
CA LEU A 824 -24.88 -28.04 -5.31
C LEU A 824 -23.63 -28.94 -5.40
N PRO A 825 -23.64 -30.14 -4.78
CA PRO A 825 -22.57 -31.11 -4.98
C PRO A 825 -22.51 -31.52 -6.44
N SER A 826 -21.30 -31.64 -6.99
CA SER A 826 -21.09 -32.26 -8.30
C SER A 826 -21.56 -33.71 -8.27
N LYS A 827 -21.82 -34.29 -9.46
CA LYS A 827 -22.25 -35.69 -9.55
C LYS A 827 -21.30 -36.63 -8.79
N ARG A 828 -19.99 -36.46 -8.95
CA ARG A 828 -18.98 -37.28 -8.26
C ARG A 828 -19.03 -37.10 -6.74
N GLU A 829 -19.11 -35.87 -6.24
CA GLU A 829 -19.21 -35.60 -4.80
C GLU A 829 -20.48 -36.19 -4.21
N ARG A 830 -21.61 -36.06 -4.92
CA ARG A 830 -22.90 -36.64 -4.55
C ARG A 830 -22.84 -38.15 -4.46
N ASP A 831 -22.39 -38.81 -5.52
CA ASP A 831 -22.33 -40.27 -5.59
C ASP A 831 -21.43 -40.83 -4.47
N LEU A 832 -20.28 -40.19 -4.20
CA LEU A 832 -19.37 -40.58 -3.11
C LEU A 832 -19.99 -40.38 -1.72
N ALA A 833 -20.60 -39.22 -1.47
CA ALA A 833 -21.18 -38.90 -0.16
C ALA A 833 -22.39 -39.79 0.14
N ILE A 834 -23.26 -40.04 -0.84
CA ILE A 834 -24.42 -40.91 -0.68
C ILE A 834 -23.98 -42.36 -0.46
N ALA A 835 -23.04 -42.88 -1.26
CA ALA A 835 -22.50 -44.22 -1.04
C ALA A 835 -21.89 -44.39 0.37
N TYR A 836 -21.20 -43.36 0.88
CA TYR A 836 -20.66 -43.37 2.24
C TYR A 836 -21.76 -43.36 3.32
N LEU A 837 -22.81 -42.54 3.16
CA LEU A 837 -23.95 -42.51 4.09
C LEU A 837 -24.74 -43.82 4.09
N GLU A 838 -24.95 -44.42 2.92
CA GLU A 838 -25.66 -45.70 2.78
C GLU A 838 -24.85 -46.88 3.34
N ALA A 839 -23.51 -46.84 3.24
CA ALA A 839 -22.64 -47.85 3.85
C ALA A 839 -22.62 -47.80 5.39
N ASN A 840 -23.03 -46.68 6.00
CA ASN A 840 -22.93 -46.43 7.45
C ASN A 840 -24.31 -46.17 8.10
N THR A 841 -25.37 -46.81 7.62
CA THR A 841 -26.75 -46.61 8.10
C THR A 841 -26.94 -46.87 9.60
N THR A 842 -26.22 -47.84 10.17
CA THR A 842 -26.25 -48.15 11.61
C THR A 842 -25.65 -47.05 12.49
N ASN A 843 -24.80 -46.19 11.93
CA ASN A 843 -24.18 -45.04 12.58
C ASN A 843 -24.45 -43.74 11.80
N SER A 844 -25.67 -43.57 11.29
CA SER A 844 -26.00 -42.48 10.35
C SER A 844 -25.68 -41.07 10.87
N VAL A 845 -25.80 -40.84 12.19
CA VAL A 845 -25.45 -39.55 12.83
C VAL A 845 -23.94 -39.28 12.73
N GLU A 846 -23.12 -40.27 13.08
CA GLU A 846 -21.66 -40.17 12.99
C GLU A 846 -21.21 -39.98 11.54
N ALA A 847 -21.79 -40.71 10.59
CA ALA A 847 -21.47 -40.56 9.17
C ALA A 847 -21.79 -39.15 8.63
N LYS A 848 -22.90 -38.54 9.04
CA LYS A 848 -23.21 -37.14 8.69
C LYS A 848 -22.22 -36.17 9.31
N LYS A 849 -21.86 -36.38 10.59
CA LYS A 849 -20.86 -35.57 11.28
C LYS A 849 -19.50 -35.62 10.59
N ASP A 850 -19.07 -36.80 10.14
CA ASP A 850 -17.82 -36.98 9.39
C ASP A 850 -17.82 -36.19 8.07
N LEU A 851 -18.96 -36.14 7.36
CA LEU A 851 -19.10 -35.31 6.16
C LEU A 851 -19.04 -33.81 6.44
N VAL A 852 -19.68 -33.33 7.52
CA VAL A 852 -19.56 -31.92 7.94
C VAL A 852 -18.10 -31.60 8.27
N TRP A 853 -17.43 -32.46 9.04
CA TRP A 853 -16.02 -32.31 9.39
C TRP A 853 -15.11 -32.29 8.16
N ALA A 854 -15.37 -33.16 7.17
CA ALA A 854 -14.61 -33.18 5.91
C ALA A 854 -14.77 -31.87 5.12
N ILE A 855 -15.98 -31.31 5.08
CA ILE A 855 -16.25 -30.02 4.42
C ILE A 855 -15.53 -28.87 5.13
N LEU A 856 -15.59 -28.80 6.46
CA LEU A 856 -14.92 -27.77 7.25
C LEU A 856 -13.39 -27.77 7.06
N ASN A 857 -12.80 -28.94 6.80
CA ASN A 857 -11.36 -29.10 6.58
C ASN A 857 -10.96 -29.01 5.09
N SER A 858 -11.90 -28.76 4.19
CA SER A 858 -11.62 -28.59 2.76
C SER A 858 -10.99 -27.23 2.44
N ARG A 859 -10.18 -27.17 1.38
CA ARG A 859 -9.64 -25.90 0.88
C ARG A 859 -10.73 -24.96 0.36
N GLU A 860 -11.78 -25.50 -0.25
CA GLU A 860 -12.89 -24.70 -0.77
C GLU A 860 -13.65 -23.97 0.34
N PHE A 861 -13.71 -24.57 1.55
CA PHE A 861 -14.34 -23.94 2.71
C PHE A 861 -13.44 -22.89 3.35
N LEU A 862 -12.19 -23.26 3.65
CA LEU A 862 -11.24 -22.41 4.37
C LEU A 862 -10.84 -21.15 3.60
N PHE A 863 -10.87 -21.22 2.26
CA PHE A 863 -10.42 -20.15 1.40
C PHE A 863 -11.57 -19.50 0.64
N GLN A 864 -11.46 -18.19 0.48
CA GLN A 864 -12.23 -17.42 -0.47
C GLN A 864 -11.45 -17.37 -1.78
N HIS A 865 -12.14 -17.66 -2.88
CA HIS A 865 -11.57 -17.82 -4.22
C HIS A 865 -12.27 -16.93 -5.25
#